data_AF-A0A7Y6DWG7-F1
#
_entry.id   AF-A0A7Y6DWG7-F1
#
_cell.length_a   1.000
_cell.length_b   1.000
_cell.length_c   1.000
_cell.angle_alpha   90.00
_cell.angle_beta   90.00
_cell.angle_gamma   90.00
#
_symmetry.space_group_name_H-M   'P 1'
#
loop_
_entity.id
_entity.type
_entity.pdbx_description
1 polymer ?
#
loop_
_entity_poly.entity_id
_entity_poly.type
_entity_poly.pdbx_seq_one_letter_code
_entity_poly.pdbx_strand_id
1 'polypeptide(L)'
;MRTPRTLTWAASLVAAVALALSVGVAAAGPATAAPGDPVTVQAGTYVLRSGASGKCLEVPGGSTTNGTLLTVATCVTGATRQQWTVTAQGAGFRLANVASARCLDVPGASTTAGARLQQWGCANQTNQTWTAKASAGSGKAMVASLASALCVSVEGGSTASGAPAVQDTCDDASKVQWSLPSSGGTSTGPWSDVPDGFAQGTTGGTGGTTVTVTTLADLRKYAAASGKYVVRVAAAITVTPYGDEIPVASDKTIVGVGTSGQIVNGGLRLNAGTTNVIIRNLTIRDTKMADDDPDDKVYDYDGIQMDTASNVWIDHNRILRMNDGLIDSRKDTTNLTVSWNEMGGSNKSFGIGWTENVTARMTIHHNWIHDTNQRNPSTDNVAYAHLYNNYLQNITSYGNLSRGATKMVLENGYFDNVKNPYAPQDTAELKQSGSVVVSSTGSQTTRGSAFDPKSFYSYTLDQASALPALLKTATGPQASIGGSTPPAATPVVAADGTGTYRTIQAAIDAVPANNTTRRTITIKPGTYREIVTVPSNKPFVTLQGLGGSAADTVLVNNRSSAGGYGTSGSATFFANGADLVATNLTIANDYGEGSQAVAANLNADRLVFRNVRFTGNQDTLLVNDAARAYVVDSYVDGTVDFIFGGGTAVFDRASIYQRRTTGGPITAARTDPAKPYGFLFYKSTITGRTAATTQLGRPWGAAAQVLYRESSLSNTIATGQPWTNMSSNVWSAARFSEYKNTGAGAGTGTNRPQLSDAQAPSYTPQKYLAGTDGWNPLS
;
A
#
# COMPACT_ATOMS: atom_id res chain seq x y z
N MET A 1 -8.10 -52.20 -77.96
CA MET A 1 -7.31 -52.79 -76.86
C MET A 1 -7.61 -52.01 -75.59
N ARG A 2 -7.99 -52.71 -74.53
CA ARG A 2 -8.51 -52.13 -73.28
C ARG A 2 -7.37 -51.54 -72.44
N THR A 3 -7.47 -50.27 -72.06
CA THR A 3 -6.60 -49.62 -71.07
C THR A 3 -7.33 -49.51 -69.72
N PRO A 4 -6.63 -49.67 -68.58
CA PRO A 4 -7.27 -49.92 -67.29
C PRO A 4 -7.61 -48.64 -66.52
N ARG A 5 -8.67 -48.76 -65.73
CA ARG A 5 -9.32 -47.76 -64.88
C ARG A 5 -8.51 -47.49 -63.61
N THR A 6 -8.40 -46.21 -63.22
CA THR A 6 -8.11 -45.78 -61.86
C THR A 6 -9.40 -45.23 -61.22
N LEU A 7 -9.75 -45.75 -60.04
CA LEU A 7 -10.91 -45.32 -59.24
C LEU A 7 -10.56 -44.03 -58.47
N THR A 8 -11.41 -43.01 -58.61
CA THR A 8 -11.53 -41.88 -57.68
C THR A 8 -12.84 -42.02 -56.91
N TRP A 9 -12.77 -41.92 -55.57
CA TRP A 9 -13.95 -41.90 -54.71
C TRP A 9 -14.41 -40.46 -54.49
N ALA A 10 -15.68 -40.23 -54.81
CA ALA A 10 -16.40 -38.98 -54.60
C ALA A 10 -16.96 -38.90 -53.16
N ALA A 11 -16.98 -37.71 -52.59
CA ALA A 11 -17.87 -37.37 -51.47
C ALA A 11 -18.62 -36.08 -51.81
N SER A 12 -19.93 -36.21 -51.90
CA SER A 12 -20.90 -35.18 -52.30
C SER A 12 -21.15 -34.17 -51.18
N LEU A 13 -21.21 -32.87 -51.52
CA LEU A 13 -21.80 -31.83 -50.68
C LEU A 13 -23.06 -31.30 -51.39
N VAL A 14 -24.23 -31.52 -50.79
CA VAL A 14 -25.51 -30.95 -51.24
C VAL A 14 -25.84 -29.77 -50.33
N ALA A 15 -26.10 -28.62 -50.94
CA ALA A 15 -26.58 -27.40 -50.29
C ALA A 15 -28.08 -27.53 -49.96
N ALA A 16 -28.47 -27.11 -48.75
CA ALA A 16 -29.86 -26.86 -48.38
C ALA A 16 -29.95 -25.50 -47.67
N VAL A 17 -30.81 -24.64 -48.22
CA VAL A 17 -31.18 -23.32 -47.70
C VAL A 17 -32.09 -23.51 -46.49
N ALA A 18 -31.81 -22.83 -45.38
CA ALA A 18 -32.71 -22.71 -44.24
C ALA A 18 -32.98 -21.23 -43.92
N LEU A 19 -34.24 -20.85 -44.06
CA LEU A 19 -34.84 -19.58 -43.68
C LEU A 19 -34.91 -19.53 -42.14
N ALA A 20 -34.23 -18.57 -41.48
CA ALA A 20 -34.31 -18.40 -40.03
C ALA A 20 -35.14 -17.16 -39.68
N LEU A 21 -36.29 -17.38 -39.03
CA LEU A 21 -37.07 -16.34 -38.37
C LEU A 21 -36.24 -15.72 -37.22
N SER A 22 -36.11 -14.40 -37.23
CA SER A 22 -35.53 -13.62 -36.13
C SER A 22 -36.53 -13.51 -34.97
N VAL A 23 -36.35 -14.33 -33.95
CA VAL A 23 -36.93 -14.06 -32.62
C VAL A 23 -36.00 -13.07 -31.91
N GLY A 24 -36.52 -11.88 -31.59
CA GLY A 24 -35.78 -10.88 -30.83
C GLY A 24 -35.41 -11.41 -29.45
N VAL A 25 -34.13 -11.73 -29.24
CA VAL A 25 -33.59 -11.97 -27.92
C VAL A 25 -33.22 -10.60 -27.36
N ALA A 26 -34.07 -10.07 -26.47
CA ALA A 26 -33.68 -8.96 -25.61
C ALA A 26 -32.44 -9.39 -24.81
N ALA A 27 -31.33 -8.71 -25.02
CA ALA A 27 -30.15 -8.89 -24.19
C ALA A 27 -30.51 -8.50 -22.75
N ALA A 28 -30.66 -9.50 -21.88
CA ALA A 28 -30.80 -9.27 -20.45
C ALA A 28 -29.53 -8.56 -19.97
N GLY A 29 -29.70 -7.39 -19.34
CA GLY A 29 -28.62 -6.73 -18.60
C GLY A 29 -28.04 -7.65 -17.51
N PRO A 30 -26.90 -7.30 -16.90
CA PRO A 30 -26.35 -8.09 -15.80
C PRO A 30 -27.42 -8.24 -14.72
N ALA A 31 -27.75 -9.49 -14.37
CA ALA A 31 -28.73 -9.78 -13.34
C ALA A 31 -28.25 -9.16 -12.02
N THR A 32 -29.07 -8.28 -11.43
CA THR A 32 -28.91 -7.88 -10.03
C THR A 32 -28.97 -9.14 -9.17
N ALA A 33 -28.01 -9.33 -8.25
CA ALA A 33 -27.99 -10.49 -7.35
C ALA A 33 -29.38 -10.70 -6.73
N ALA A 34 -29.90 -11.92 -6.84
CA ALA A 34 -31.19 -12.27 -6.29
C ALA A 34 -31.11 -12.24 -4.75
N PRO A 35 -32.21 -11.92 -4.06
CA PRO A 35 -32.24 -11.97 -2.59
C PRO A 35 -31.82 -13.38 -2.12
N GLY A 36 -30.83 -13.44 -1.23
CA GLY A 36 -30.28 -14.71 -0.75
C GLY A 36 -28.99 -15.19 -1.43
N ASP A 37 -28.55 -14.55 -2.52
CA ASP A 37 -27.28 -14.89 -3.18
C ASP A 37 -26.08 -14.66 -2.23
N PRO A 38 -25.06 -15.54 -2.24
CA PRO A 38 -23.86 -15.34 -1.42
C PRO A 38 -23.15 -14.02 -1.75
N VAL A 39 -22.83 -13.24 -0.72
CA VAL A 39 -22.05 -12.00 -0.82
C VAL A 39 -20.66 -12.26 -0.24
N THR A 40 -19.62 -12.00 -1.04
CA THR A 40 -18.24 -12.04 -0.55
C THR A 40 -17.92 -10.75 0.19
N VAL A 41 -17.70 -10.84 1.51
CA VAL A 41 -17.19 -9.72 2.32
C VAL A 41 -15.66 -9.80 2.33
N GLN A 42 -15.00 -8.75 1.83
CA GLN A 42 -13.54 -8.69 1.78
C GLN A 42 -12.94 -8.56 3.18
N ALA A 43 -11.68 -8.97 3.34
CA ALA A 43 -10.95 -8.70 4.57
C ALA A 43 -10.74 -7.18 4.73
N GLY A 44 -10.93 -6.67 5.94
CA GLY A 44 -10.84 -5.23 6.21
C GLY A 44 -11.58 -4.84 7.47
N THR A 45 -11.55 -3.57 7.83
CA THR A 45 -12.34 -3.05 8.96
C THR A 45 -13.64 -2.48 8.43
N TYR A 46 -14.75 -2.74 9.11
CA TYR A 46 -16.11 -2.38 8.71
C TYR A 46 -16.88 -1.76 9.87
N VAL A 47 -17.94 -1.05 9.52
CA VAL A 47 -19.00 -0.66 10.45
C VAL A 47 -20.28 -1.32 9.98
N LEU A 48 -20.98 -2.06 10.83
CA LEU A 48 -22.26 -2.67 10.47
C LEU A 48 -23.37 -1.69 10.81
N ARG A 49 -24.02 -1.08 9.81
CA ARG A 49 -25.17 -0.17 10.03
C ARG A 49 -26.49 -0.87 9.75
N SER A 50 -27.36 -0.86 10.76
CA SER A 50 -28.69 -1.45 10.72
C SER A 50 -29.52 -0.87 9.58
N GLY A 51 -30.13 -1.74 8.79
CA GLY A 51 -30.99 -1.38 7.68
C GLY A 51 -32.29 -0.71 8.11
N ALA A 52 -32.75 -0.96 9.35
CA ALA A 52 -33.94 -0.36 9.94
C ALA A 52 -33.71 1.07 10.46
N SER A 53 -32.53 1.37 11.01
CA SER A 53 -32.29 2.61 11.77
C SER A 53 -31.09 3.43 11.34
N GLY A 54 -30.22 2.88 10.49
CA GLY A 54 -28.92 3.46 10.14
C GLY A 54 -27.89 3.44 11.28
N LYS A 55 -28.25 2.93 12.46
CA LYS A 55 -27.37 2.86 13.65
C LYS A 55 -26.35 1.73 13.56
N CYS A 56 -25.24 1.89 14.26
CA CYS A 56 -24.09 1.02 14.19
C CYS A 56 -24.14 -0.08 15.25
N LEU A 57 -23.78 -1.32 14.87
CA LEU A 57 -23.53 -2.39 15.82
C LEU A 57 -22.34 -2.02 16.73
N GLU A 58 -22.56 -2.04 18.03
CA GLU A 58 -21.66 -1.52 19.04
C GLU A 58 -21.41 -2.52 20.16
N VAL A 59 -20.17 -2.54 20.67
CA VAL A 59 -19.86 -3.03 22.02
C VAL A 59 -20.08 -1.87 23.02
N PRO A 60 -21.11 -1.94 23.89
CA PRO A 60 -21.46 -0.83 24.76
C PRO A 60 -20.27 -0.34 25.59
N GLY A 61 -20.01 0.96 25.54
CA GLY A 61 -18.92 1.60 26.28
C GLY A 61 -17.51 1.14 25.88
N GLY A 62 -17.34 0.40 24.78
CA GLY A 62 -16.04 -0.15 24.37
C GLY A 62 -15.48 -1.19 25.34
N SER A 63 -16.36 -1.87 26.09
CA SER A 63 -15.97 -2.92 27.04
C SER A 63 -15.04 -3.95 26.40
N THR A 64 -14.04 -4.40 27.16
CA THR A 64 -13.14 -5.49 26.77
C THR A 64 -13.49 -6.80 27.47
N THR A 65 -14.66 -6.92 28.09
CA THR A 65 -15.05 -8.12 28.85
C THR A 65 -15.70 -9.18 27.95
N ASN A 66 -15.35 -10.45 28.13
CA ASN A 66 -16.08 -11.57 27.50
C ASN A 66 -17.52 -11.60 28.04
N GLY A 67 -18.48 -11.83 27.15
CA GLY A 67 -19.89 -11.89 27.51
C GLY A 67 -20.61 -10.54 27.51
N THR A 68 -19.91 -9.43 27.18
CA THR A 68 -20.58 -8.16 26.97
C THR A 68 -21.57 -8.29 25.81
N LEU A 69 -22.84 -8.01 26.09
CA LEU A 69 -23.91 -8.11 25.10
C LEU A 69 -23.95 -6.88 24.20
N LEU A 70 -24.10 -7.09 22.88
CA LEU A 70 -24.00 -6.03 21.87
C LEU A 70 -25.31 -5.28 21.69
N THR A 71 -25.21 -4.00 21.35
CA THR A 71 -26.37 -3.14 21.04
C THR A 71 -26.17 -2.44 19.69
N VAL A 72 -27.18 -1.71 19.25
CA VAL A 72 -27.01 -0.68 18.21
C VAL A 72 -27.02 0.71 18.83
N ALA A 73 -26.23 1.63 18.29
CA ALA A 73 -26.20 3.02 18.74
C ALA A 73 -25.90 3.97 17.57
N THR A 74 -26.15 5.28 17.76
CA THR A 74 -25.78 6.29 16.77
C THR A 74 -24.33 6.12 16.32
N CYS A 75 -24.13 6.06 15.01
CA CYS A 75 -22.80 5.88 14.43
C CYS A 75 -21.89 7.07 14.76
N VAL A 76 -20.70 6.78 15.28
CA VAL A 76 -19.67 7.77 15.62
C VAL A 76 -18.43 7.50 14.76
N THR A 77 -18.06 8.45 13.93
CA THR A 77 -16.88 8.36 13.06
C THR A 77 -15.62 8.08 13.88
N GLY A 78 -14.84 7.07 13.49
CA GLY A 78 -13.60 6.69 14.17
C GLY A 78 -13.78 5.93 15.50
N ALA A 79 -15.01 5.70 15.97
CA ALA A 79 -15.23 4.97 17.22
C ALA A 79 -14.89 3.48 17.07
N THR A 80 -13.73 3.07 17.58
CA THR A 80 -13.23 1.69 17.51
C THR A 80 -14.19 0.65 18.12
N ARG A 81 -15.05 1.05 19.08
CA ARG A 81 -16.10 0.18 19.65
C ARG A 81 -17.24 -0.17 18.70
N GLN A 82 -17.39 0.57 17.58
CA GLN A 82 -18.37 0.35 16.51
C GLN A 82 -17.73 -0.23 15.24
N GLN A 83 -16.41 -0.48 15.27
CA GLN A 83 -15.65 -1.00 14.14
C GLN A 83 -15.35 -2.49 14.34
N TRP A 84 -15.43 -3.24 13.25
CA TRP A 84 -15.30 -4.68 13.22
C TRP A 84 -14.32 -5.09 12.12
N THR A 85 -13.22 -5.72 12.51
CA THR A 85 -12.25 -6.31 11.61
C THR A 85 -12.79 -7.62 11.07
N VAL A 86 -13.05 -7.67 9.78
CA VAL A 86 -13.38 -8.86 9.01
C VAL A 86 -12.10 -9.60 8.65
N THR A 87 -12.00 -10.87 9.04
CA THR A 87 -10.93 -11.78 8.60
C THR A 87 -11.56 -13.04 8.02
N ALA A 88 -11.08 -13.51 6.88
CA ALA A 88 -11.53 -14.77 6.30
C ALA A 88 -11.34 -15.94 7.28
N GLN A 89 -12.34 -16.83 7.37
CA GLN A 89 -12.34 -17.99 8.27
C GLN A 89 -13.15 -19.13 7.65
N GLY A 90 -12.44 -20.14 7.12
CA GLY A 90 -13.08 -21.30 6.48
C GLY A 90 -13.99 -20.89 5.32
N ALA A 91 -15.25 -21.34 5.36
CA ALA A 91 -16.28 -21.01 4.36
C ALA A 91 -16.94 -19.63 4.56
N GLY A 92 -16.49 -18.86 5.55
CA GLY A 92 -17.05 -17.55 5.90
C GLY A 92 -15.98 -16.58 6.40
N PHE A 93 -16.36 -15.73 7.34
CA PHE A 93 -15.48 -14.72 7.94
C PHE A 93 -15.79 -14.53 9.44
N ARG A 94 -14.81 -14.04 10.18
CA ARG A 94 -14.97 -13.60 11.57
C ARG A 94 -15.13 -12.08 11.62
N LEU A 95 -15.84 -11.58 12.63
CA LEU A 95 -15.96 -10.16 12.94
C LEU A 95 -15.33 -9.90 14.31
N ALA A 96 -14.15 -9.29 14.36
CA ALA A 96 -13.48 -8.92 15.61
C ALA A 96 -13.61 -7.42 15.89
N ASN A 97 -14.16 -7.03 17.04
CA ASN A 97 -14.27 -5.63 17.42
C ASN A 97 -12.89 -4.99 17.55
N VAL A 98 -12.71 -3.79 17.00
CA VAL A 98 -11.40 -3.10 16.98
C VAL A 98 -10.96 -2.66 18.38
N ALA A 99 -11.88 -2.24 19.25
CA ALA A 99 -11.52 -1.78 20.59
C ALA A 99 -11.11 -2.95 21.52
N SER A 100 -11.79 -4.08 21.44
CA SER A 100 -11.60 -5.19 22.38
C SER A 100 -10.80 -6.38 21.84
N ALA A 101 -10.54 -6.41 20.53
CA ALA A 101 -9.98 -7.54 19.79
C ALA A 101 -10.78 -8.86 19.94
N ARG A 102 -12.02 -8.79 20.41
CA ARG A 102 -12.92 -9.93 20.64
C ARG A 102 -13.91 -10.10 19.50
N CYS A 103 -14.35 -11.34 19.28
CA CYS A 103 -15.19 -11.72 18.16
C CYS A 103 -16.68 -11.58 18.50
N LEU A 104 -17.47 -11.18 17.50
CA LEU A 104 -18.93 -11.32 17.51
C LEU A 104 -19.27 -12.80 17.68
N ASP A 105 -20.05 -13.10 18.71
CA ASP A 105 -20.26 -14.45 19.21
C ASP A 105 -21.74 -14.69 19.50
N VAL A 106 -22.23 -15.86 19.07
CA VAL A 106 -23.50 -16.40 19.55
C VAL A 106 -23.22 -17.20 20.84
N PRO A 107 -23.74 -16.75 22.01
CA PRO A 107 -23.46 -17.40 23.28
C PRO A 107 -23.83 -18.89 23.26
N GLY A 108 -22.87 -19.74 23.62
CA GLY A 108 -23.06 -21.19 23.70
C GLY A 108 -23.45 -21.85 22.37
N ALA A 109 -23.17 -21.20 21.23
CA ALA A 109 -23.61 -21.66 19.91
C ALA A 109 -25.13 -21.89 19.79
N SER A 110 -25.92 -21.11 20.53
CA SER A 110 -27.39 -21.21 20.51
C SER A 110 -27.96 -21.19 19.09
N THR A 111 -28.95 -22.03 18.81
CA THR A 111 -29.69 -22.05 17.55
C THR A 111 -31.06 -21.37 17.66
N THR A 112 -31.33 -20.69 18.77
CA THR A 112 -32.62 -20.07 19.06
C THR A 112 -32.68 -18.64 18.51
N ALA A 113 -33.73 -18.32 17.75
CA ALA A 113 -34.04 -16.96 17.34
C ALA A 113 -34.36 -16.06 18.56
N GLY A 114 -33.89 -14.82 18.54
CA GLY A 114 -33.93 -13.89 19.66
C GLY A 114 -32.75 -14.02 20.64
N ALA A 115 -31.84 -15.00 20.47
CA ALA A 115 -30.67 -15.09 21.35
C ALA A 115 -29.79 -13.84 21.22
N ARG A 116 -29.47 -13.19 22.34
CA ARG A 116 -28.64 -11.99 22.38
C ARG A 116 -27.20 -12.29 21.98
N LEU A 117 -26.67 -11.48 21.07
CA LEU A 117 -25.29 -11.57 20.63
C LEU A 117 -24.36 -10.94 21.67
N GLN A 118 -23.18 -11.55 21.82
CA GLN A 118 -22.14 -11.09 22.74
C GLN A 118 -20.80 -10.93 22.02
N GLN A 119 -19.81 -10.36 22.71
CA GLN A 119 -18.41 -10.51 22.31
C GLN A 119 -17.75 -11.61 23.15
N TRP A 120 -16.84 -12.35 22.54
CA TRP A 120 -16.04 -13.36 23.23
C TRP A 120 -14.62 -13.47 22.66
N GLY A 121 -13.71 -14.13 23.37
CA GLY A 121 -12.38 -14.43 22.85
C GLY A 121 -12.48 -15.14 21.49
N CYS A 122 -11.74 -14.65 20.50
CA CYS A 122 -11.77 -15.19 19.15
C CYS A 122 -11.21 -16.62 19.12
N ALA A 123 -11.98 -17.55 18.57
CA ALA A 123 -11.62 -18.95 18.38
C ALA A 123 -12.09 -19.47 17.00
N ASN A 124 -11.57 -20.62 16.58
CA ASN A 124 -12.02 -21.28 15.35
C ASN A 124 -13.31 -22.09 15.58
N GLN A 125 -14.40 -21.40 15.87
CA GLN A 125 -15.71 -22.01 16.17
C GLN A 125 -16.81 -21.46 15.24
N THR A 126 -17.78 -22.30 14.91
CA THR A 126 -18.86 -21.97 13.95
C THR A 126 -19.81 -20.89 14.47
N ASN A 127 -19.93 -20.71 15.79
CA ASN A 127 -20.73 -19.66 16.42
C ASN A 127 -20.04 -18.27 16.44
N GLN A 128 -18.82 -18.19 15.91
CA GLN A 128 -18.08 -16.95 15.63
C GLN A 128 -17.74 -16.79 14.14
N THR A 129 -18.18 -17.74 13.31
CA THR A 129 -17.98 -17.72 11.86
C THR A 129 -19.27 -17.30 11.18
N TRP A 130 -19.18 -16.33 10.28
CA TRP A 130 -20.32 -15.68 9.64
C TRP A 130 -20.23 -15.78 8.12
N THR A 131 -21.38 -15.80 7.46
CA THR A 131 -21.53 -15.70 6.00
C THR A 131 -22.41 -14.48 5.69
N ALA A 132 -22.35 -13.96 4.47
CA ALA A 132 -23.20 -12.86 4.05
C ALA A 132 -24.03 -13.25 2.83
N LYS A 133 -25.28 -12.77 2.78
CA LYS A 133 -26.20 -12.96 1.66
C LYS A 133 -26.78 -11.62 1.21
N ALA A 134 -27.06 -11.46 -0.08
CA ALA A 134 -27.62 -10.25 -0.64
C ALA A 134 -29.05 -10.03 -0.13
N SER A 135 -29.36 -8.78 0.23
CA SER A 135 -30.72 -8.32 0.50
C SER A 135 -31.35 -7.78 -0.79
N ALA A 136 -32.67 -7.96 -0.98
CA ALA A 136 -33.37 -7.48 -2.17
C ALA A 136 -33.20 -5.97 -2.37
N GLY A 137 -32.71 -5.56 -3.54
CA GLY A 137 -32.86 -4.20 -4.09
C GLY A 137 -32.22 -3.04 -3.30
N SER A 138 -31.33 -3.29 -2.33
CA SER A 138 -30.91 -2.24 -1.38
C SER A 138 -29.40 -2.07 -1.17
N GLY A 139 -28.55 -2.89 -1.80
CA GLY A 139 -27.09 -2.85 -1.57
C GLY A 139 -26.68 -3.23 -0.13
N LYS A 140 -27.60 -3.82 0.64
CA LYS A 140 -27.38 -4.33 2.01
C LYS A 140 -27.15 -5.85 1.98
N ALA A 141 -26.65 -6.38 3.08
CA ALA A 141 -26.46 -7.81 3.28
C ALA A 141 -27.11 -8.30 4.57
N MET A 142 -27.47 -9.58 4.58
CA MET A 142 -27.85 -10.33 5.75
C MET A 142 -26.64 -11.14 6.23
N VAL A 143 -26.20 -10.95 7.48
CA VAL A 143 -25.00 -11.60 8.05
C VAL A 143 -25.44 -12.80 8.88
N ALA A 144 -25.21 -14.01 8.39
CA ALA A 144 -25.71 -15.27 8.97
C ALA A 144 -24.62 -16.05 9.71
N SER A 145 -24.93 -16.55 10.90
CA SER A 145 -24.07 -17.44 11.68
C SER A 145 -23.95 -18.79 10.98
N LEU A 146 -22.72 -19.33 10.90
CA LEU A 146 -22.50 -20.66 10.34
C LEU A 146 -23.04 -21.77 11.25
N ALA A 147 -23.18 -21.53 12.56
CA ALA A 147 -23.70 -22.51 13.51
C ALA A 147 -25.22 -22.70 13.44
N SER A 148 -25.98 -21.61 13.24
CA SER A 148 -27.45 -21.61 13.34
C SER A 148 -28.17 -21.28 12.04
N ALA A 149 -27.45 -20.76 11.02
CA ALA A 149 -28.01 -20.13 9.82
C ALA A 149 -28.93 -18.92 10.09
N LEU A 150 -28.99 -18.43 11.33
CA LEU A 150 -29.72 -17.22 11.71
C LEU A 150 -28.87 -15.98 11.49
N CYS A 151 -29.54 -14.86 11.20
CA CYS A 151 -28.93 -13.59 10.86
C CYS A 151 -28.77 -12.67 12.06
N VAL A 152 -27.68 -11.89 12.08
CA VAL A 152 -27.53 -10.74 12.97
C VAL A 152 -28.74 -9.82 12.77
N SER A 153 -29.41 -9.47 13.85
CA SER A 153 -30.68 -8.75 13.86
C SER A 153 -30.72 -7.70 14.97
N VAL A 154 -31.55 -6.68 14.80
CA VAL A 154 -31.94 -5.77 15.90
C VAL A 154 -33.27 -6.24 16.47
N GLU A 155 -33.33 -6.45 17.78
CA GLU A 155 -34.53 -6.98 18.46
C GLU A 155 -35.77 -6.13 18.14
N GLY A 156 -36.82 -6.78 17.63
CA GLY A 156 -38.07 -6.14 17.21
C GLY A 156 -37.93 -5.11 16.08
N GLY A 157 -36.78 -5.02 15.41
CA GLY A 157 -36.49 -3.96 14.44
C GLY A 157 -36.40 -2.56 15.06
N SER A 158 -36.11 -2.47 16.36
CA SER A 158 -36.08 -1.20 17.09
C SER A 158 -35.10 -0.19 16.46
N THR A 159 -35.53 1.07 16.43
CA THR A 159 -34.71 2.19 15.94
C THR A 159 -34.04 2.97 17.07
N ALA A 160 -34.21 2.57 18.33
CA ALA A 160 -33.61 3.25 19.48
C ALA A 160 -32.12 2.92 19.66
N SER A 161 -31.33 3.89 20.13
CA SER A 161 -29.96 3.61 20.60
C SER A 161 -30.01 2.78 21.87
N GLY A 162 -29.12 1.80 22.00
CA GLY A 162 -29.12 0.81 23.07
C GLY A 162 -29.98 -0.43 22.79
N ALA A 163 -30.69 -0.48 21.65
CA ALA A 163 -31.50 -1.65 21.31
C ALA A 163 -30.63 -2.92 21.18
N PRO A 164 -31.09 -4.07 21.70
CA PRO A 164 -30.32 -5.31 21.66
C PRO A 164 -30.01 -5.82 20.25
N ALA A 165 -28.77 -6.27 20.04
CA ALA A 165 -28.41 -7.11 18.91
C ALA A 165 -28.68 -8.58 19.27
N VAL A 166 -29.40 -9.28 18.40
CA VAL A 166 -29.82 -10.69 18.53
C VAL A 166 -29.50 -11.45 17.25
N GLN A 167 -29.66 -12.77 17.24
CA GLN A 167 -29.83 -13.53 16.00
C GLN A 167 -31.31 -13.80 15.72
N ASP A 168 -31.76 -13.73 14.48
CA ASP A 168 -33.14 -14.01 14.07
C ASP A 168 -33.19 -14.63 12.67
N THR A 169 -34.38 -15.05 12.22
CA THR A 169 -34.60 -15.64 10.89
C THR A 169 -34.12 -14.68 9.80
N CYS A 170 -33.35 -15.19 8.84
CA CYS A 170 -32.93 -14.42 7.67
C CYS A 170 -34.12 -14.26 6.69
N ASP A 171 -35.00 -13.30 6.95
CA ASP A 171 -36.28 -13.07 6.27
C ASP A 171 -36.29 -11.82 5.36
N ASP A 172 -35.12 -11.25 5.09
CA ASP A 172 -34.92 -9.99 4.34
C ASP A 172 -35.72 -8.78 4.88
N ALA A 173 -36.16 -8.84 6.13
CA ALA A 173 -36.75 -7.68 6.81
C ALA A 173 -35.67 -6.69 7.23
N SER A 174 -36.02 -5.40 7.35
CA SER A 174 -35.08 -4.33 7.71
C SER A 174 -34.33 -4.55 9.04
N LYS A 175 -34.89 -5.36 9.95
CA LYS A 175 -34.28 -5.78 11.22
C LYS A 175 -33.01 -6.64 11.05
N VAL A 176 -32.90 -7.43 9.98
CA VAL A 176 -31.76 -8.32 9.66
C VAL A 176 -30.87 -7.81 8.52
N GLN A 177 -31.24 -6.68 7.92
CA GLN A 177 -30.44 -6.05 6.87
C GLN A 177 -29.34 -5.19 7.48
N TRP A 178 -28.13 -5.26 6.92
CA TRP A 178 -26.99 -4.44 7.31
C TRP A 178 -26.30 -3.87 6.10
N SER A 179 -25.94 -2.59 6.15
CA SER A 179 -24.88 -2.07 5.28
C SER A 179 -23.54 -2.29 5.98
N LEU A 180 -22.53 -2.69 5.21
CA LEU A 180 -21.16 -2.89 5.70
C LEU A 180 -20.21 -1.93 4.97
N PRO A 181 -20.29 -0.60 5.23
CA PRO A 181 -19.24 0.31 4.79
C PRO A 181 -17.91 -0.12 5.42
N SER A 182 -16.89 -0.32 4.58
CA SER A 182 -15.53 -0.53 5.04
C SER A 182 -15.04 0.73 5.77
N SER A 183 -14.71 0.61 7.05
CA SER A 183 -14.02 1.65 7.81
C SER A 183 -12.52 1.73 7.50
N GLY A 184 -12.02 0.89 6.59
CA GLY A 184 -10.72 1.00 5.93
C GLY A 184 -10.80 1.26 4.41
N GLY A 185 -12.01 1.44 3.87
CA GLY A 185 -12.21 2.00 2.54
C GLY A 185 -12.38 3.50 2.70
N THR A 186 -11.61 4.22 1.94
CA THR A 186 -11.27 5.61 2.15
C THR A 186 -12.32 6.54 1.53
N SER A 187 -13.49 6.68 2.15
CA SER A 187 -14.27 7.92 2.06
C SER A 187 -14.29 8.59 3.44
N THR A 188 -13.27 9.39 3.70
CA THR A 188 -13.13 10.18 4.94
C THR A 188 -13.96 11.47 4.91
N GLY A 189 -14.90 11.62 3.98
CA GLY A 189 -15.72 12.83 3.86
C GLY A 189 -17.11 12.57 3.27
N PRO A 190 -17.91 13.64 3.08
CA PRO A 190 -19.35 13.58 2.79
C PRO A 190 -19.73 13.10 1.38
N TRP A 191 -18.77 12.58 0.61
CA TRP A 191 -18.95 12.22 -0.80
C TRP A 191 -19.11 10.72 -1.02
N SER A 192 -19.67 10.37 -2.19
CA SER A 192 -19.81 9.00 -2.69
C SER A 192 -18.54 8.53 -3.41
N ASP A 193 -18.28 7.22 -3.38
CA ASP A 193 -17.23 6.57 -4.17
C ASP A 193 -17.72 6.01 -5.51
N VAL A 194 -19.01 6.20 -5.82
CA VAL A 194 -19.62 5.87 -7.12
C VAL A 194 -20.19 7.14 -7.76
N PRO A 195 -20.15 7.24 -9.10
CA PRO A 195 -20.72 8.38 -9.81
C PRO A 195 -22.24 8.45 -9.59
N ASP A 196 -22.70 9.64 -9.26
CA ASP A 196 -24.10 10.06 -9.27
C ASP A 196 -24.40 10.88 -10.55
N GLY A 197 -25.61 11.40 -10.65
CA GLY A 197 -26.03 12.18 -11.81
C GLY A 197 -26.14 11.37 -13.10
N PHE A 198 -25.95 12.04 -14.24
CA PHE A 198 -26.07 11.40 -15.56
C PHE A 198 -24.94 10.41 -15.87
N ALA A 199 -23.81 10.44 -15.18
CA ALA A 199 -22.76 9.42 -15.31
C ALA A 199 -22.96 8.19 -14.40
N GLN A 200 -24.10 8.07 -13.71
CA GLN A 200 -24.41 6.88 -12.91
C GLN A 200 -24.21 5.60 -13.74
N GLY A 201 -23.51 4.63 -13.15
CA GLY A 201 -23.15 3.37 -13.82
C GLY A 201 -21.81 3.41 -14.55
N THR A 202 -21.13 4.55 -14.61
CA THR A 202 -19.73 4.62 -15.06
C THR A 202 -18.85 3.82 -14.09
N THR A 203 -18.12 2.83 -14.61
CA THR A 203 -17.27 1.93 -13.83
C THR A 203 -15.78 2.16 -14.07
N GLY A 204 -15.43 2.89 -15.13
CA GLY A 204 -14.06 3.12 -15.55
C GLY A 204 -13.32 1.81 -15.82
N GLY A 205 -12.13 1.67 -15.23
CA GLY A 205 -11.29 0.48 -15.34
C GLY A 205 -11.63 -0.65 -14.36
N THR A 206 -12.73 -0.54 -13.59
CA THR A 206 -13.10 -1.54 -12.58
C THR A 206 -13.24 -2.93 -13.18
N GLY A 207 -12.66 -3.94 -12.52
CA GLY A 207 -12.57 -5.32 -13.00
C GLY A 207 -11.43 -5.55 -14.01
N GLY A 208 -10.65 -4.51 -14.34
CA GLY A 208 -9.45 -4.58 -15.15
C GLY A 208 -8.14 -4.61 -14.37
N THR A 209 -7.04 -4.40 -15.08
CA THR A 209 -5.70 -4.37 -14.47
C THR A 209 -5.46 -3.07 -13.73
N THR A 210 -5.01 -3.15 -12.47
CA THR A 210 -4.54 -1.98 -11.73
C THR A 210 -3.03 -1.82 -11.91
N VAL A 211 -2.61 -0.63 -12.32
CA VAL A 211 -1.19 -0.25 -12.48
C VAL A 211 -0.91 1.00 -11.65
N THR A 212 0.33 1.17 -11.20
CA THR A 212 0.78 2.41 -10.56
C THR A 212 1.88 3.04 -11.40
N VAL A 213 1.72 4.31 -11.73
CA VAL A 213 2.62 5.05 -12.62
C VAL A 213 3.24 6.24 -11.88
N THR A 214 4.53 6.44 -12.14
CA THR A 214 5.31 7.58 -11.64
C THR A 214 6.05 8.32 -12.75
N THR A 215 5.91 7.87 -14.00
CA THR A 215 6.61 8.40 -15.17
C THR A 215 5.62 8.75 -16.28
N LEU A 216 5.97 9.72 -17.13
CA LEU A 216 5.17 10.11 -18.29
C LEU A 216 4.99 8.94 -19.28
N ALA A 217 6.05 8.14 -19.49
CA ALA A 217 6.01 7.01 -20.40
C ALA A 217 4.97 5.96 -19.96
N ASP A 218 4.95 5.62 -18.67
CA ASP A 218 3.97 4.65 -18.14
C ASP A 218 2.55 5.23 -18.16
N LEU A 219 2.38 6.50 -17.80
CA LEU A 219 1.07 7.15 -17.84
C LEU A 219 0.51 7.12 -19.28
N ARG A 220 1.28 7.52 -20.29
CA ARG A 220 0.85 7.47 -21.70
C ARG A 220 0.51 6.04 -22.13
N LYS A 221 1.38 5.08 -21.79
CA LYS A 221 1.20 3.67 -22.14
C LYS A 221 -0.13 3.13 -21.63
N TYR A 222 -0.42 3.30 -20.34
CA TYR A 222 -1.59 2.69 -19.72
C TYR A 222 -2.88 3.49 -19.90
N ALA A 223 -2.80 4.82 -20.02
CA ALA A 223 -3.95 5.65 -20.37
C ALA A 223 -4.50 5.32 -21.77
N ALA A 224 -3.62 5.08 -22.74
CA ALA A 224 -3.98 4.74 -24.12
C ALA A 224 -4.18 3.22 -24.37
N ALA A 225 -3.92 2.36 -23.39
CA ALA A 225 -3.99 0.91 -23.56
C ALA A 225 -5.42 0.43 -23.88
N SER A 226 -5.55 -0.63 -24.70
CA SER A 226 -6.82 -1.33 -24.90
C SER A 226 -7.25 -2.09 -23.64
N GLY A 227 -8.55 -2.17 -23.38
CA GLY A 227 -9.11 -2.91 -22.24
C GLY A 227 -9.16 -2.10 -20.94
N LYS A 228 -9.67 -2.73 -19.88
CA LYS A 228 -9.93 -2.08 -18.60
C LYS A 228 -8.64 -1.84 -17.80
N TYR A 229 -8.37 -0.59 -17.42
CA TYR A 229 -7.25 -0.25 -16.53
C TYR A 229 -7.62 0.74 -15.43
N VAL A 230 -7.19 0.44 -14.21
CA VAL A 230 -7.10 1.41 -13.11
C VAL A 230 -5.66 1.91 -13.05
N VAL A 231 -5.42 3.10 -13.59
CA VAL A 231 -4.11 3.76 -13.66
C VAL A 231 -3.96 4.69 -12.45
N ARG A 232 -3.18 4.24 -11.46
CA ARG A 232 -2.90 5.00 -10.23
C ARG A 232 -1.68 5.91 -10.42
N VAL A 233 -1.86 7.22 -10.42
CA VAL A 233 -0.76 8.20 -10.53
C VAL A 233 -0.21 8.51 -9.15
N ALA A 234 1.04 8.11 -8.88
CA ALA A 234 1.64 8.16 -7.55
C ALA A 234 2.73 9.22 -7.37
N ALA A 235 2.92 10.10 -8.36
CA ALA A 235 3.90 11.18 -8.32
C ALA A 235 3.43 12.37 -9.17
N ALA A 236 4.16 13.48 -9.08
CA ALA A 236 4.06 14.53 -10.07
C ALA A 236 4.76 14.11 -11.37
N ILE A 237 4.00 14.11 -12.46
CA ILE A 237 4.48 13.78 -13.80
C ILE A 237 4.46 15.04 -14.65
N THR A 238 5.64 15.52 -15.03
CA THR A 238 5.77 16.63 -15.98
C THR A 238 5.54 16.12 -17.40
N VAL A 239 4.60 16.73 -18.10
CA VAL A 239 4.27 16.41 -19.48
C VAL A 239 5.25 17.12 -20.41
N THR A 240 5.75 16.36 -21.37
CA THR A 240 6.57 16.84 -22.49
C THR A 240 6.05 16.20 -23.79
N PRO A 241 5.88 16.97 -24.88
CA PRO A 241 6.04 18.43 -24.98
C PRO A 241 5.11 19.22 -24.04
N TYR A 242 5.48 20.46 -23.71
CA TYR A 242 4.68 21.35 -22.87
C TYR A 242 3.31 21.59 -23.51
N GLY A 243 2.24 21.56 -22.73
CA GLY A 243 0.87 21.74 -23.19
C GLY A 243 0.24 20.50 -23.81
N ASP A 244 0.98 19.41 -23.99
CA ASP A 244 0.42 18.19 -24.60
C ASP A 244 -0.67 17.57 -23.71
N GLU A 245 -1.68 17.00 -24.34
CA GLU A 245 -2.76 16.31 -23.67
C GLU A 245 -2.67 14.80 -23.90
N ILE A 246 -2.56 14.06 -22.81
CA ILE A 246 -2.34 12.61 -22.86
C ILE A 246 -3.65 11.93 -23.29
N PRO A 247 -3.66 11.15 -24.39
CA PRO A 247 -4.85 10.41 -24.80
C PRO A 247 -5.28 9.36 -23.76
N VAL A 248 -6.56 9.35 -23.43
CA VAL A 248 -7.20 8.36 -22.55
C VAL A 248 -8.19 7.54 -23.38
N ALA A 249 -7.99 6.23 -23.45
CA ALA A 249 -8.90 5.31 -24.13
C ALA A 249 -10.13 4.98 -23.28
N SER A 250 -11.12 4.28 -23.86
CA SER A 250 -12.28 3.78 -23.10
C SER A 250 -11.88 2.84 -21.96
N ASP A 251 -12.79 2.68 -21.00
CA ASP A 251 -12.65 1.74 -19.88
C ASP A 251 -11.45 2.05 -18.97
N LYS A 252 -11.30 3.32 -18.60
CA LYS A 252 -10.18 3.80 -17.78
C LYS A 252 -10.64 4.40 -16.47
N THR A 253 -9.88 4.13 -15.41
CA THR A 253 -9.87 4.95 -14.22
C THR A 253 -8.47 5.53 -14.10
N ILE A 254 -8.30 6.84 -14.31
CA ILE A 254 -7.06 7.55 -14.03
C ILE A 254 -7.24 8.20 -12.66
N VAL A 255 -6.49 7.75 -11.64
CA VAL A 255 -6.69 8.16 -10.26
C VAL A 255 -5.40 8.56 -9.56
N GLY A 256 -5.36 9.72 -8.91
CA GLY A 256 -4.22 10.11 -8.06
C GLY A 256 -4.16 9.30 -6.76
N VAL A 257 -2.97 8.88 -6.34
CA VAL A 257 -2.75 8.16 -5.08
C VAL A 257 -2.61 9.16 -3.93
N GLY A 258 -3.62 9.21 -3.05
CA GLY A 258 -3.71 10.25 -2.03
C GLY A 258 -3.61 11.63 -2.67
N THR A 259 -2.79 12.52 -2.13
CA THR A 259 -2.55 13.86 -2.71
C THR A 259 -1.31 13.93 -3.62
N SER A 260 -0.70 12.79 -3.96
CA SER A 260 0.60 12.73 -4.65
C SER A 260 0.50 12.77 -6.18
N GLY A 261 -0.64 12.37 -6.76
CA GLY A 261 -0.80 12.28 -8.21
C GLY A 261 -0.97 13.64 -8.86
N GLN A 262 -0.03 14.03 -9.73
CA GLN A 262 -0.11 15.29 -10.47
C GLN A 262 0.26 15.12 -11.95
N ILE A 263 -0.42 15.89 -12.80
CA ILE A 263 -0.08 16.12 -14.21
C ILE A 263 0.32 17.59 -14.31
N VAL A 264 1.58 17.84 -14.65
CA VAL A 264 2.16 19.18 -14.67
C VAL A 264 2.53 19.54 -16.10
N ASN A 265 2.21 20.75 -16.55
CA ASN A 265 2.48 21.25 -17.91
C ASN A 265 1.75 20.49 -19.04
N GLY A 266 0.60 19.88 -18.75
CA GLY A 266 -0.21 19.20 -19.76
C GLY A 266 -1.57 18.77 -19.21
N GLY A 267 -2.34 18.09 -20.05
CA GLY A 267 -3.72 17.69 -19.77
C GLY A 267 -4.04 16.24 -20.12
N LEU A 268 -5.33 15.92 -20.13
CA LEU A 268 -5.87 14.63 -20.56
C LEU A 268 -6.86 14.82 -21.72
N ARG A 269 -6.79 13.95 -22.73
CA ARG A 269 -7.68 14.00 -23.90
C ARG A 269 -8.48 12.72 -24.09
N LEU A 270 -9.81 12.83 -24.09
CA LEU A 270 -10.74 11.77 -24.46
C LEU A 270 -11.15 12.00 -25.91
N ASN A 271 -10.65 11.17 -26.81
CA ASN A 271 -10.94 11.28 -28.24
C ASN A 271 -12.39 10.88 -28.56
N ALA A 272 -12.86 11.26 -29.75
CA ALA A 272 -14.19 10.91 -30.28
C ALA A 272 -14.56 9.44 -30.04
N GLY A 273 -15.72 9.21 -29.40
CA GLY A 273 -16.25 7.89 -29.10
C GLY A 273 -15.67 7.21 -27.85
N THR A 274 -14.81 7.88 -27.09
CA THR A 274 -14.31 7.37 -25.80
C THR A 274 -15.46 7.21 -24.80
N THR A 275 -15.53 6.08 -24.10
CA THR A 275 -16.59 5.84 -23.12
C THR A 275 -16.13 5.12 -21.86
N ASN A 276 -16.90 5.27 -20.78
CA ASN A 276 -16.67 4.60 -19.50
C ASN A 276 -15.31 5.01 -18.90
N VAL A 277 -15.15 6.29 -18.58
CA VAL A 277 -13.90 6.86 -18.05
C VAL A 277 -14.14 7.57 -16.72
N ILE A 278 -13.26 7.30 -15.76
CA ILE A 278 -13.20 8.00 -14.47
C ILE A 278 -11.86 8.73 -14.40
N ILE A 279 -11.88 10.05 -14.18
CA ILE A 279 -10.69 10.86 -13.89
C ILE A 279 -10.86 11.41 -12.48
N ARG A 280 -10.02 10.96 -11.55
CA ARG A 280 -10.27 11.19 -10.12
C ARG A 280 -9.03 11.58 -9.33
N ASN A 281 -9.17 12.47 -8.35
CA ASN A 281 -8.14 12.69 -7.33
C ASN A 281 -6.77 13.19 -7.83
N LEU A 282 -6.72 13.88 -8.96
CA LEU A 282 -5.47 14.41 -9.54
C LEU A 282 -5.32 15.91 -9.29
N THR A 283 -4.07 16.38 -9.23
CA THR A 283 -3.78 17.80 -9.51
C THR A 283 -3.34 17.95 -10.97
N ILE A 284 -4.04 18.72 -11.79
CA ILE A 284 -3.71 19.03 -13.18
C ILE A 284 -3.40 20.51 -13.27
N ARG A 285 -2.20 20.90 -13.70
CA ARG A 285 -1.77 22.31 -13.60
C ARG A 285 -0.72 22.77 -14.59
N ASP A 286 -0.65 24.09 -14.71
CA ASP A 286 0.50 24.88 -15.19
C ASP A 286 0.78 24.82 -16.69
N THR A 287 -0.28 24.92 -17.51
CA THR A 287 -0.14 25.21 -18.95
C THR A 287 -0.36 26.68 -19.31
N LYS A 288 -0.74 27.53 -18.35
CA LYS A 288 -0.98 28.97 -18.57
C LYS A 288 0.27 29.70 -19.05
N MET A 289 0.14 30.40 -20.17
CA MET A 289 1.19 31.18 -20.81
C MET A 289 1.22 32.63 -20.28
N ALA A 290 2.38 33.30 -20.40
CA ALA A 290 2.51 34.71 -20.05
C ALA A 290 1.91 35.62 -21.14
N ASP A 291 2.12 35.23 -22.40
CA ASP A 291 1.56 35.88 -23.59
C ASP A 291 0.15 35.34 -23.92
N ASP A 292 -0.61 34.93 -22.89
CA ASP A 292 -1.93 34.32 -23.06
C ASP A 292 -2.85 35.25 -23.85
N ASP A 293 -3.36 34.75 -24.97
CA ASP A 293 -4.48 35.35 -25.67
C ASP A 293 -5.74 34.56 -25.29
N PRO A 294 -6.54 35.08 -24.35
CA PRO A 294 -7.67 34.37 -23.77
C PRO A 294 -8.76 33.99 -24.78
N ASP A 295 -8.72 34.53 -26.00
CA ASP A 295 -9.64 34.25 -27.10
C ASP A 295 -8.97 33.56 -28.32
N ASP A 296 -7.65 33.30 -28.30
CA ASP A 296 -6.89 32.73 -29.43
C ASP A 296 -6.68 31.22 -29.35
N LYS A 297 -6.55 30.62 -30.53
CA LYS A 297 -6.40 29.18 -30.77
C LYS A 297 -4.94 28.71 -30.74
N VAL A 298 -3.98 29.61 -30.45
CA VAL A 298 -2.55 29.28 -30.54
C VAL A 298 -2.13 28.29 -29.44
N TYR A 299 -2.66 28.43 -28.22
CA TYR A 299 -2.34 27.56 -27.08
C TYR A 299 -3.61 26.95 -26.47
N ASP A 300 -4.20 26.02 -27.22
CA ASP A 300 -5.38 25.20 -26.84
C ASP A 300 -4.96 24.08 -25.87
N TYR A 301 -4.55 24.47 -24.65
CA TYR A 301 -4.06 23.55 -23.62
C TYR A 301 -5.08 23.39 -22.49
N ASP A 302 -5.90 22.34 -22.60
CA ASP A 302 -6.93 22.06 -21.62
C ASP A 302 -6.42 21.22 -20.44
N GLY A 303 -7.10 21.32 -19.31
CA GLY A 303 -6.95 20.37 -18.21
C GLY A 303 -7.43 18.97 -18.59
N ILE A 304 -8.70 18.91 -19.00
CA ILE A 304 -9.35 17.70 -19.48
C ILE A 304 -10.21 18.07 -20.68
N GLN A 305 -9.82 17.60 -21.86
CA GLN A 305 -10.57 17.78 -23.11
C GLN A 305 -11.29 16.47 -23.47
N MET A 306 -12.54 16.57 -23.92
CA MET A 306 -13.32 15.43 -24.39
C MET A 306 -14.23 15.81 -25.57
N ASP A 307 -14.17 15.01 -26.62
CA ASP A 307 -14.99 15.17 -27.83
C ASP A 307 -15.89 13.95 -27.97
N THR A 308 -17.21 14.13 -28.04
CA THR A 308 -18.18 13.03 -28.26
C THR A 308 -17.95 11.83 -27.34
N ALA A 309 -17.54 12.08 -26.09
CA ALA A 309 -17.33 11.04 -25.10
C ALA A 309 -18.65 10.69 -24.41
N SER A 310 -18.75 9.50 -23.81
CA SER A 310 -19.94 9.12 -23.04
C SER A 310 -19.64 8.39 -21.75
N ASN A 311 -20.45 8.58 -20.71
CA ASN A 311 -20.29 7.93 -19.40
C ASN A 311 -18.92 8.28 -18.80
N VAL A 312 -18.77 9.55 -18.42
CA VAL A 312 -17.52 10.11 -17.91
C VAL A 312 -17.77 10.71 -16.53
N TRP A 313 -16.89 10.38 -15.57
CA TRP A 313 -16.92 10.95 -14.23
C TRP A 313 -15.61 11.65 -13.89
N ILE A 314 -15.68 12.94 -13.59
CA ILE A 314 -14.53 13.78 -13.22
C ILE A 314 -14.71 14.21 -11.77
N ASP A 315 -13.89 13.67 -10.86
CA ASP A 315 -14.16 13.75 -9.42
C ASP A 315 -12.94 14.07 -8.55
N HIS A 316 -13.07 14.96 -7.55
CA HIS A 316 -11.99 15.28 -6.60
C HIS A 316 -10.67 15.71 -7.25
N ASN A 317 -10.69 16.34 -8.42
CA ASN A 317 -9.50 16.88 -9.06
C ASN A 317 -9.28 18.33 -8.64
N ARG A 318 -8.02 18.76 -8.64
CA ARG A 318 -7.62 20.17 -8.57
C ARG A 318 -7.07 20.55 -9.94
N ILE A 319 -7.78 21.39 -10.69
CA ILE A 319 -7.41 21.79 -12.05
C ILE A 319 -7.15 23.29 -12.04
N LEU A 320 -5.88 23.70 -12.19
CA LEU A 320 -5.48 25.09 -11.94
C LEU A 320 -4.53 25.62 -13.02
N ARG A 321 -4.69 26.90 -13.37
CA ARG A 321 -3.74 27.62 -14.26
C ARG A 321 -3.50 26.87 -15.57
N MET A 322 -4.57 26.40 -16.18
CA MET A 322 -4.57 25.95 -17.58
C MET A 322 -4.71 27.15 -18.52
N ASN A 323 -4.23 27.01 -19.76
CA ASN A 323 -4.26 28.11 -20.73
C ASN A 323 -5.66 28.38 -21.27
N ASP A 324 -6.36 27.35 -21.77
CA ASP A 324 -7.74 27.49 -22.27
C ASP A 324 -8.78 27.00 -21.24
N GLY A 325 -9.37 25.82 -21.45
CA GLY A 325 -10.39 25.25 -20.58
C GLY A 325 -9.81 24.39 -19.46
N LEU A 326 -10.33 24.55 -18.23
CA LEU A 326 -10.07 23.55 -17.19
C LEU A 326 -10.70 22.20 -17.58
N ILE A 327 -11.94 22.23 -18.06
CA ILE A 327 -12.67 21.06 -18.58
C ILE A 327 -13.42 21.44 -19.87
N ASP A 328 -13.06 20.80 -20.98
CA ASP A 328 -13.71 21.01 -22.27
C ASP A 328 -14.52 19.78 -22.67
N SER A 329 -15.86 19.89 -22.55
CA SER A 329 -16.86 18.88 -22.93
C SER A 329 -17.55 19.26 -24.23
N ARG A 330 -16.93 18.87 -25.35
CA ARG A 330 -17.32 19.31 -26.69
C ARG A 330 -18.02 18.22 -27.49
N LYS A 331 -18.60 18.63 -28.62
CA LYS A 331 -19.14 17.74 -29.67
C LYS A 331 -20.07 16.64 -29.13
N ASP A 332 -21.11 17.02 -28.39
CA ASP A 332 -22.14 16.10 -27.87
C ASP A 332 -21.66 15.09 -26.82
N THR A 333 -20.60 15.41 -26.06
CA THR A 333 -20.22 14.60 -24.90
C THR A 333 -21.40 14.49 -23.92
N THR A 334 -21.78 13.26 -23.57
CA THR A 334 -23.04 12.98 -22.86
C THR A 334 -22.85 12.02 -21.68
N ASN A 335 -23.80 11.98 -20.75
CA ASN A 335 -23.68 11.24 -19.50
C ASN A 335 -22.40 11.60 -18.73
N LEU A 336 -22.18 12.91 -18.57
CA LEU A 336 -21.03 13.47 -17.86
C LEU A 336 -21.44 13.89 -16.44
N THR A 337 -20.68 13.46 -15.43
CA THR A 337 -20.77 14.00 -14.07
C THR A 337 -19.43 14.63 -13.68
N VAL A 338 -19.47 15.88 -13.21
CA VAL A 338 -18.31 16.62 -12.70
C VAL A 338 -18.57 16.98 -11.24
N SER A 339 -17.82 16.38 -10.32
CA SER A 339 -18.11 16.44 -8.89
C SER A 339 -16.90 16.72 -8.00
N TRP A 340 -17.07 17.48 -6.92
CA TRP A 340 -16.05 17.64 -5.89
C TRP A 340 -14.69 18.17 -6.39
N ASN A 341 -14.64 18.88 -7.52
CA ASN A 341 -13.38 19.42 -8.06
C ASN A 341 -13.12 20.84 -7.53
N GLU A 342 -11.84 21.17 -7.39
CA GLU A 342 -11.34 22.54 -7.23
C GLU A 342 -10.83 23.02 -8.59
N MET A 343 -11.34 24.16 -9.06
CA MET A 343 -11.10 24.69 -10.40
C MET A 343 -10.82 26.19 -10.33
N GLY A 344 -9.69 26.66 -10.86
CA GLY A 344 -9.38 28.10 -10.77
C GLY A 344 -8.08 28.60 -11.39
N GLY A 345 -7.91 29.93 -11.35
CA GLY A 345 -6.69 30.61 -11.83
C GLY A 345 -6.52 30.66 -13.35
N SER A 346 -7.61 30.46 -14.11
CA SER A 346 -7.67 30.38 -15.56
C SER A 346 -8.72 31.31 -16.16
N ASN A 347 -8.66 31.54 -17.47
CA ASN A 347 -9.69 32.34 -18.15
C ASN A 347 -11.06 31.63 -18.13
N LYS A 348 -11.09 30.35 -18.52
CA LYS A 348 -12.34 29.56 -18.67
C LYS A 348 -12.31 28.33 -17.77
N SER A 349 -13.38 28.09 -17.00
CA SER A 349 -13.52 26.81 -16.28
C SER A 349 -14.03 25.70 -17.19
N PHE A 350 -14.93 26.03 -18.12
CA PHE A 350 -15.55 25.06 -19.00
C PHE A 350 -15.63 25.51 -20.46
N GLY A 351 -15.46 24.59 -21.39
CA GLY A 351 -15.94 24.67 -22.77
C GLY A 351 -17.01 23.61 -23.00
N ILE A 352 -18.29 23.99 -23.04
CA ILE A 352 -19.40 23.04 -23.22
C ILE A 352 -20.17 23.33 -24.50
N GLY A 353 -20.29 22.31 -25.36
CA GLY A 353 -21.13 22.35 -26.57
C GLY A 353 -20.37 22.71 -27.85
N TRP A 354 -20.93 23.68 -28.60
CA TRP A 354 -20.64 24.13 -29.98
C TRP A 354 -21.46 23.47 -31.10
N THR A 355 -21.90 22.22 -30.97
CA THR A 355 -22.74 21.56 -31.99
C THR A 355 -24.19 22.06 -31.97
N GLU A 356 -24.91 21.93 -33.10
CA GLU A 356 -26.35 22.21 -33.18
C GLU A 356 -27.21 21.08 -32.58
N ASN A 357 -26.60 19.93 -32.31
CA ASN A 357 -27.27 18.77 -31.72
C ASN A 357 -27.60 19.02 -30.24
N VAL A 358 -28.78 18.58 -29.81
CA VAL A 358 -29.27 18.77 -28.43
C VAL A 358 -29.46 17.42 -27.76
N THR A 359 -28.36 16.68 -27.57
CA THR A 359 -28.38 15.29 -27.07
C THR A 359 -27.56 15.08 -25.80
N ALA A 360 -26.61 15.98 -25.52
CA ALA A 360 -25.75 15.90 -24.34
C ALA A 360 -26.56 16.01 -23.04
N ARG A 361 -26.16 15.25 -22.02
CA ARG A 361 -26.71 15.31 -20.66
C ARG A 361 -25.58 15.35 -19.65
N MET A 362 -25.68 16.24 -18.67
CA MET A 362 -24.62 16.41 -17.68
C MET A 362 -25.09 16.86 -16.31
N THR A 363 -24.34 16.44 -15.31
CA THR A 363 -24.50 16.82 -13.91
C THR A 363 -23.21 17.46 -13.43
N ILE A 364 -23.29 18.66 -12.87
CA ILE A 364 -22.12 19.39 -12.34
C ILE A 364 -22.45 19.78 -10.91
N HIS A 365 -21.77 19.23 -9.91
CA HIS A 365 -22.13 19.50 -8.52
C HIS A 365 -20.97 19.49 -7.54
N HIS A 366 -21.14 20.18 -6.42
CA HIS A 366 -20.15 20.20 -5.35
C HIS A 366 -18.75 20.62 -5.81
N ASN A 367 -18.65 21.43 -6.87
CA ASN A 367 -17.36 21.96 -7.31
C ASN A 367 -17.11 23.34 -6.70
N TRP A 368 -15.85 23.63 -6.39
CA TRP A 368 -15.39 24.97 -6.06
C TRP A 368 -14.71 25.57 -7.29
N ILE A 369 -15.36 26.56 -7.90
CA ILE A 369 -14.88 27.28 -9.08
C ILE A 369 -14.49 28.68 -8.64
N HIS A 370 -13.22 29.07 -8.79
CA HIS A 370 -12.76 30.34 -8.26
C HIS A 370 -11.68 31.04 -9.10
N ASP A 371 -11.65 32.36 -8.99
CA ASP A 371 -10.62 33.22 -9.62
C ASP A 371 -10.50 32.95 -11.12
N THR A 372 -11.65 32.89 -11.81
CA THR A 372 -11.75 32.75 -13.25
C THR A 372 -12.52 33.91 -13.88
N ASN A 373 -12.37 34.08 -15.18
CA ASN A 373 -13.04 35.16 -15.88
C ASN A 373 -14.44 34.74 -16.35
N GLN A 374 -14.54 33.67 -17.16
CA GLN A 374 -15.75 33.33 -17.88
C GLN A 374 -15.99 31.81 -17.99
N ARG A 375 -17.17 31.43 -18.52
CA ARG A 375 -17.61 30.04 -18.74
C ARG A 375 -17.58 29.17 -17.49
N ASN A 376 -18.39 29.53 -16.51
CA ASN A 376 -18.35 28.93 -15.17
C ASN A 376 -19.66 28.23 -14.74
N PRO A 377 -20.03 27.08 -15.30
CA PRO A 377 -20.01 26.76 -16.73
C PRO A 377 -20.97 27.64 -17.54
N SER A 378 -20.63 27.86 -18.82
CA SER A 378 -21.59 28.28 -19.84
C SER A 378 -21.92 27.07 -20.71
N THR A 379 -23.19 26.69 -20.74
CA THR A 379 -23.69 25.46 -21.35
C THR A 379 -24.45 25.78 -22.62
N ASP A 380 -24.03 25.24 -23.75
CA ASP A 380 -24.60 25.49 -25.07
C ASP A 380 -25.13 24.20 -25.72
N ASN A 381 -26.38 24.23 -26.22
CA ASN A 381 -27.09 23.12 -26.85
C ASN A 381 -27.05 21.76 -26.09
N VAL A 382 -27.19 21.77 -24.76
CA VAL A 382 -27.26 20.54 -23.95
C VAL A 382 -28.71 20.17 -23.63
N ALA A 383 -29.12 18.93 -23.91
CA ALA A 383 -30.49 18.48 -23.65
C ALA A 383 -30.91 18.69 -22.20
N TYR A 384 -30.05 18.31 -21.26
CA TYR A 384 -30.27 18.45 -19.82
C TYR A 384 -28.96 18.77 -19.09
N ALA A 385 -28.91 19.92 -18.42
CA ALA A 385 -27.81 20.31 -17.55
C ALA A 385 -28.31 20.50 -16.12
N HIS A 386 -27.89 19.63 -15.20
CA HIS A 386 -28.22 19.75 -13.78
C HIS A 386 -27.01 20.24 -13.00
N LEU A 387 -27.11 21.45 -12.47
CA LEU A 387 -26.09 22.08 -11.65
C LEU A 387 -26.60 22.18 -10.22
N TYR A 388 -25.92 21.57 -9.25
CA TYR A 388 -26.31 21.73 -7.86
C TYR A 388 -25.16 21.84 -6.89
N ASN A 389 -25.35 22.57 -5.80
CA ASN A 389 -24.38 22.71 -4.73
C ASN A 389 -22.95 23.11 -5.18
N ASN A 390 -22.80 23.85 -6.27
CA ASN A 390 -21.49 24.41 -6.67
C ASN A 390 -21.23 25.73 -5.94
N TYR A 391 -19.97 25.99 -5.60
CA TYR A 391 -19.52 27.27 -5.07
C TYR A 391 -18.69 28.01 -6.12
N LEU A 392 -19.20 29.16 -6.58
CA LEU A 392 -18.52 30.05 -7.50
C LEU A 392 -18.02 31.28 -6.73
N GLN A 393 -16.73 31.59 -6.86
CA GLN A 393 -16.08 32.67 -6.14
C GLN A 393 -15.20 33.53 -7.05
N ASN A 394 -15.25 34.86 -6.91
CA ASN A 394 -14.36 35.79 -7.62
C ASN A 394 -14.38 35.63 -9.15
N ILE A 395 -15.58 35.73 -9.73
CA ILE A 395 -15.79 35.53 -11.17
C ILE A 395 -16.01 36.89 -11.83
N THR A 396 -15.12 37.28 -12.74
CA THR A 396 -15.07 38.66 -13.24
C THR A 396 -16.00 38.94 -14.43
N SER A 397 -16.49 37.92 -15.16
CA SER A 397 -17.41 38.08 -16.30
C SER A 397 -18.79 37.47 -16.08
N TYR A 398 -18.90 36.13 -16.02
CA TYR A 398 -20.16 35.43 -15.82
C TYR A 398 -20.02 34.07 -15.14
N GLY A 399 -21.03 33.74 -14.33
CA GLY A 399 -21.21 32.44 -13.67
C GLY A 399 -21.87 31.42 -14.60
N ASN A 400 -23.05 30.92 -14.20
CA ASN A 400 -23.79 29.88 -14.92
C ASN A 400 -24.64 30.47 -16.05
N LEU A 401 -24.25 30.23 -17.31
CA LEU A 401 -25.07 30.63 -18.46
C LEU A 401 -25.71 29.42 -19.14
N SER A 402 -27.01 29.48 -19.38
CA SER A 402 -27.74 28.52 -20.23
C SER A 402 -27.92 29.14 -21.62
N ARG A 403 -27.42 28.50 -22.68
CA ARG A 403 -27.36 29.06 -24.05
C ARG A 403 -27.96 28.10 -25.08
N GLY A 404 -28.30 28.64 -26.25
CA GLY A 404 -28.88 27.88 -27.36
C GLY A 404 -30.21 27.22 -26.98
N ALA A 405 -30.30 25.90 -27.16
CA ALA A 405 -31.46 25.08 -26.81
C ALA A 405 -31.34 24.39 -25.43
N THR A 406 -30.40 24.83 -24.58
CA THR A 406 -30.11 24.16 -23.31
C THR A 406 -31.28 24.20 -22.33
N LYS A 407 -31.53 23.09 -21.63
CA LYS A 407 -32.41 23.05 -20.45
C LYS A 407 -31.60 22.88 -19.18
N MET A 408 -31.44 23.97 -18.42
CA MET A 408 -30.64 24.01 -17.21
C MET A 408 -31.50 24.05 -15.94
N VAL A 409 -31.15 23.22 -14.96
CA VAL A 409 -31.66 23.30 -13.59
C VAL A 409 -30.50 23.61 -12.66
N LEU A 410 -30.64 24.69 -11.88
CA LEU A 410 -29.63 25.17 -10.92
C LEU A 410 -30.20 25.10 -9.49
N GLU A 411 -29.63 24.27 -8.62
CA GLU A 411 -30.13 24.09 -7.25
C GLU A 411 -29.06 24.33 -6.18
N ASN A 412 -29.39 25.11 -5.15
CA ASN A 412 -28.54 25.33 -3.97
C ASN A 412 -27.09 25.73 -4.28
N GLY A 413 -26.80 26.43 -5.38
CA GLY A 413 -25.47 26.99 -5.65
C GLY A 413 -25.12 28.16 -4.70
N TYR A 414 -23.83 28.45 -4.52
CA TYR A 414 -23.36 29.62 -3.78
C TYR A 414 -22.52 30.50 -4.69
N PHE A 415 -22.89 31.77 -4.85
CA PHE A 415 -22.20 32.74 -5.70
C PHE A 415 -21.66 33.86 -4.82
N ASP A 416 -20.33 34.02 -4.79
CA ASP A 416 -19.63 34.99 -3.96
C ASP A 416 -18.72 35.86 -4.84
N ASN A 417 -18.99 37.15 -4.91
CA ASN A 417 -18.25 38.07 -5.77
C ASN A 417 -18.23 37.60 -7.25
N VAL A 418 -19.42 37.31 -7.78
CA VAL A 418 -19.63 36.83 -9.15
C VAL A 418 -20.32 37.90 -9.97
N LYS A 419 -19.75 38.28 -11.10
CA LYS A 419 -20.46 39.05 -12.12
C LYS A 419 -21.38 38.10 -12.91
N ASN A 420 -22.60 38.53 -13.23
CA ASN A 420 -23.66 37.74 -13.87
C ASN A 420 -23.77 36.31 -13.33
N PRO A 421 -24.22 36.12 -12.06
CA PRO A 421 -24.28 34.80 -11.42
C PRO A 421 -24.96 33.72 -12.24
N TYR A 422 -26.14 34.01 -12.81
CA TYR A 422 -26.82 33.08 -13.69
C TYR A 422 -27.81 33.78 -14.63
N ALA A 423 -27.87 33.31 -15.87
CA ALA A 423 -28.85 33.78 -16.85
C ALA A 423 -29.06 32.78 -18.00
N PRO A 424 -30.29 32.62 -18.49
CA PRO A 424 -30.53 32.06 -19.81
C PRO A 424 -30.23 33.10 -20.91
N GLN A 425 -29.78 32.64 -22.05
CA GLN A 425 -29.62 33.39 -23.30
C GLN A 425 -30.37 32.70 -24.43
N ASP A 426 -30.57 33.41 -25.54
CA ASP A 426 -31.24 32.90 -26.74
C ASP A 426 -32.59 32.28 -26.41
N THR A 427 -32.80 31.02 -26.79
CA THR A 427 -33.99 30.21 -26.52
C THR A 427 -33.87 29.30 -25.30
N ALA A 428 -32.77 29.38 -24.55
CA ALA A 428 -32.47 28.42 -23.50
C ALA A 428 -33.40 28.57 -22.30
N GLU A 429 -33.59 27.46 -21.60
CA GLU A 429 -34.31 27.39 -20.33
C GLU A 429 -33.31 27.34 -19.17
N LEU A 430 -33.63 28.05 -18.08
CA LEU A 430 -32.92 28.00 -16.81
C LEU A 430 -33.94 28.11 -15.69
N LYS A 431 -34.06 27.05 -14.90
CA LYS A 431 -34.80 27.04 -13.63
C LYS A 431 -33.82 27.05 -12.47
N GLN A 432 -34.04 27.92 -11.49
CA GLN A 432 -33.18 28.05 -10.32
C GLN A 432 -33.98 27.87 -9.03
N SER A 433 -33.40 27.22 -8.02
CA SER A 433 -33.95 27.12 -6.66
C SER A 433 -32.86 27.08 -5.58
N GLY A 434 -33.07 27.80 -4.47
CA GLY A 434 -32.29 27.65 -3.23
C GLY A 434 -30.84 28.15 -3.24
N SER A 435 -30.35 28.73 -4.33
CA SER A 435 -29.01 29.32 -4.40
C SER A 435 -28.87 30.59 -3.54
N VAL A 436 -27.67 30.81 -3.03
CA VAL A 436 -27.29 32.01 -2.28
C VAL A 436 -26.36 32.87 -3.14
N VAL A 437 -26.63 34.17 -3.20
CA VAL A 437 -25.85 35.15 -3.97
C VAL A 437 -25.38 36.25 -3.03
N VAL A 438 -24.07 36.44 -2.93
CA VAL A 438 -23.40 37.37 -2.00
C VAL A 438 -22.38 38.20 -2.79
N SER A 439 -22.34 39.51 -2.51
CA SER A 439 -21.36 40.45 -3.09
C SER A 439 -21.26 40.41 -4.63
N SER A 440 -22.31 39.97 -5.31
CA SER A 440 -22.33 39.67 -6.74
C SER A 440 -23.11 40.75 -7.51
N THR A 441 -22.83 40.89 -8.81
CA THR A 441 -23.43 41.94 -9.66
C THR A 441 -23.94 41.39 -10.99
N GLY A 442 -24.80 42.11 -11.70
CA GLY A 442 -25.28 41.70 -13.02
C GLY A 442 -26.45 40.70 -12.99
N SER A 443 -26.61 39.93 -14.07
CA SER A 443 -27.82 39.14 -14.34
C SER A 443 -28.02 37.95 -13.40
N GLN A 444 -29.26 37.82 -12.90
CA GLN A 444 -29.78 36.74 -12.05
C GLN A 444 -31.19 36.38 -12.55
N THR A 445 -31.26 35.86 -13.76
CA THR A 445 -32.54 35.66 -14.47
C THR A 445 -32.80 34.18 -14.74
N THR A 446 -34.07 33.82 -14.85
CA THR A 446 -34.55 32.46 -15.13
C THR A 446 -35.55 32.50 -16.30
N ARG A 447 -35.74 31.37 -16.98
CA ARG A 447 -36.70 31.24 -18.09
C ARG A 447 -37.12 29.79 -18.25
N GLY A 448 -38.41 29.57 -18.48
CA GLY A 448 -38.94 28.23 -18.75
C GLY A 448 -38.95 27.34 -17.51
N SER A 449 -39.26 26.06 -17.73
CA SER A 449 -39.37 25.05 -16.67
C SER A 449 -38.18 24.10 -16.63
N ALA A 450 -37.35 24.11 -17.69
CA ALA A 450 -36.25 23.20 -17.94
C ALA A 450 -36.70 21.73 -17.90
N PHE A 451 -36.34 20.99 -16.84
CA PHE A 451 -36.69 19.59 -16.64
C PHE A 451 -36.71 19.24 -15.15
N ASP A 452 -37.11 18.02 -14.80
CA ASP A 452 -37.03 17.49 -13.43
C ASP A 452 -35.87 16.49 -13.30
N PRO A 453 -34.77 16.84 -12.60
CA PRO A 453 -33.64 15.93 -12.41
C PRO A 453 -34.01 14.63 -11.68
N LYS A 454 -35.02 14.66 -10.79
CA LYS A 454 -35.44 13.48 -10.01
C LYS A 454 -36.08 12.39 -10.86
N SER A 455 -36.51 12.73 -12.07
CA SER A 455 -36.99 11.74 -13.05
C SER A 455 -35.86 10.89 -13.65
N PHE A 456 -34.60 11.30 -13.49
CA PHE A 456 -33.43 10.62 -14.04
C PHE A 456 -32.58 9.90 -12.98
N TYR A 457 -32.34 10.51 -11.83
CA TYR A 457 -31.53 9.94 -10.74
C TYR A 457 -31.89 10.52 -9.37
N SER A 458 -31.50 9.83 -8.31
CA SER A 458 -31.63 10.30 -6.93
C SER A 458 -30.45 11.17 -6.52
N TYR A 459 -30.71 12.25 -5.78
CA TYR A 459 -29.69 13.14 -5.23
C TYR A 459 -30.23 13.84 -3.98
N THR A 460 -29.32 14.34 -3.16
CA THR A 460 -29.62 15.16 -1.99
C THR A 460 -28.93 16.50 -2.13
N LEU A 461 -29.59 17.55 -1.63
CA LEU A 461 -29.03 18.90 -1.64
C LEU A 461 -28.46 19.25 -0.27
N ASP A 462 -27.21 19.70 -0.26
CA ASP A 462 -26.66 20.40 0.90
C ASP A 462 -27.24 21.81 0.99
N GLN A 463 -27.24 22.39 2.19
CA GLN A 463 -27.64 23.79 2.36
C GLN A 463 -26.64 24.70 1.65
N ALA A 464 -27.13 25.57 0.75
CA ALA A 464 -26.27 26.46 -0.03
C ALA A 464 -25.32 27.29 0.85
N SER A 465 -25.79 27.79 2.00
CA SER A 465 -24.99 28.56 2.95
C SER A 465 -23.81 27.80 3.58
N ALA A 466 -23.84 26.45 3.60
CA ALA A 466 -22.76 25.62 4.13
C ALA A 466 -21.65 25.37 3.10
N LEU A 467 -21.90 25.62 1.81
CA LEU A 467 -21.01 25.25 0.72
C LEU A 467 -19.62 25.89 0.80
N PRO A 468 -19.46 27.19 1.15
CA PRO A 468 -18.12 27.78 1.22
C PRO A 468 -17.19 27.05 2.21
N ALA A 469 -17.72 26.60 3.35
CA ALA A 469 -16.95 25.86 4.33
C ALA A 469 -16.70 24.41 3.90
N LEU A 470 -17.75 23.75 3.38
CA LEU A 470 -17.68 22.38 2.91
C LEU A 470 -16.69 22.23 1.74
N LEU A 471 -16.87 22.99 0.67
CA LEU A 471 -16.16 22.76 -0.58
C LEU A 471 -14.69 23.18 -0.53
N LYS A 472 -14.31 24.16 0.31
CA LYS A 472 -12.90 24.49 0.55
C LYS A 472 -12.07 23.34 1.16
N THR A 473 -12.72 22.34 1.75
CA THR A 473 -12.04 21.19 2.38
C THR A 473 -12.31 19.87 1.67
N ALA A 474 -13.50 19.71 1.10
CA ALA A 474 -13.93 18.48 0.47
C ALA A 474 -13.61 18.41 -1.03
N THR A 475 -13.27 19.54 -1.68
CA THR A 475 -12.91 19.53 -3.11
C THR A 475 -11.42 19.27 -3.33
N GLY A 476 -11.08 18.78 -4.52
CA GLY A 476 -9.71 18.46 -4.91
C GLY A 476 -9.18 17.17 -4.27
N PRO A 477 -7.87 16.87 -4.47
CA PRO A 477 -7.32 15.58 -4.08
C PRO A 477 -7.41 15.30 -2.57
N GLN A 478 -7.93 14.13 -2.23
CA GLN A 478 -8.10 13.61 -0.89
C GLN A 478 -7.04 12.54 -0.62
N ALA A 479 -6.45 12.58 0.59
CA ALA A 479 -5.43 11.61 1.01
C ALA A 479 -5.94 10.16 1.02
N SER A 480 -7.26 10.00 1.09
CA SER A 480 -7.95 8.74 1.20
C SER A 480 -8.21 8.11 -0.18
N ILE A 481 -8.45 8.90 -1.24
CA ILE A 481 -8.79 8.36 -2.56
C ILE A 481 -7.54 7.82 -3.30
N GLY A 482 -7.74 6.78 -4.14
CA GLY A 482 -6.68 6.18 -4.96
C GLY A 482 -5.80 5.14 -4.23
N GLY A 483 -6.17 4.74 -3.01
CA GLY A 483 -5.50 3.75 -2.18
C GLY A 483 -4.22 4.27 -1.51
N SER A 484 -3.72 3.59 -0.48
CA SER A 484 -2.43 3.93 0.14
C SER A 484 -1.28 3.81 -0.88
N THR A 485 -0.26 4.66 -0.74
CA THR A 485 0.99 4.56 -1.50
C THR A 485 1.42 3.09 -1.51
N PRO A 486 1.69 2.47 -2.67
CA PRO A 486 2.22 1.11 -2.70
C PRO A 486 3.44 1.05 -1.76
N PRO A 487 3.78 -0.11 -1.17
CA PRO A 487 5.14 -0.31 -0.71
C PRO A 487 6.03 0.13 -1.87
N ALA A 488 6.95 1.07 -1.63
CA ALA A 488 7.93 1.48 -2.63
C ALA A 488 8.44 0.21 -3.32
N ALA A 489 8.46 0.21 -4.66
CA ALA A 489 9.01 -0.90 -5.43
C ALA A 489 10.32 -1.32 -4.76
N THR A 490 10.47 -2.61 -4.45
CA THR A 490 11.61 -3.16 -3.70
C THR A 490 12.89 -2.53 -4.26
N PRO A 491 13.59 -1.66 -3.49
CA PRO A 491 14.76 -0.98 -3.99
C PRO A 491 15.74 -1.97 -4.63
N VAL A 492 16.12 -1.72 -5.88
CA VAL A 492 17.13 -2.51 -6.60
C VAL A 492 18.41 -1.70 -6.69
N VAL A 493 19.50 -2.24 -6.15
CA VAL A 493 20.83 -1.66 -6.23
C VAL A 493 21.61 -2.38 -7.33
N ALA A 494 22.18 -1.63 -8.27
CA ALA A 494 23.06 -2.18 -9.30
C ALA A 494 24.18 -1.18 -9.62
N ALA A 495 25.43 -1.61 -9.47
CA ALA A 495 26.60 -0.74 -9.68
C ALA A 495 26.68 -0.20 -11.13
N ASP A 496 26.17 -0.96 -12.10
CA ASP A 496 26.10 -0.61 -13.53
C ASP A 496 24.99 0.40 -13.88
N GLY A 497 24.17 0.80 -12.91
CA GLY A 497 23.04 1.72 -13.12
C GLY A 497 21.75 1.07 -13.65
N THR A 498 21.69 -0.26 -13.75
CA THR A 498 20.48 -1.00 -14.16
C THR A 498 19.46 -1.21 -13.03
N GLY A 499 19.73 -0.64 -11.85
CA GLY A 499 18.86 -0.65 -10.67
C GLY A 499 18.35 0.75 -10.34
N THR A 500 17.38 0.83 -9.42
CA THR A 500 16.86 2.09 -8.88
C THR A 500 17.95 2.93 -8.19
N TYR A 501 18.96 2.28 -7.60
CA TYR A 501 20.10 2.92 -6.96
C TYR A 501 21.41 2.34 -7.48
N ARG A 502 22.46 3.16 -7.52
CA ARG A 502 23.83 2.70 -7.86
C ARG A 502 24.61 2.18 -6.66
N THR A 503 24.28 2.67 -5.46
CA THR A 503 24.97 2.33 -4.21
C THR A 503 24.01 1.77 -3.19
N ILE A 504 24.52 0.93 -2.29
CA ILE A 504 23.78 0.33 -1.19
C ILE A 504 23.39 1.43 -0.19
N GLN A 505 24.29 2.38 0.09
CA GLN A 505 23.99 3.48 1.00
C GLN A 505 22.81 4.33 0.52
N ALA A 506 22.73 4.67 -0.77
CA ALA A 506 21.63 5.48 -1.30
C ALA A 506 20.26 4.79 -1.15
N ALA A 507 20.22 3.46 -1.30
CA ALA A 507 18.99 2.69 -1.07
C ALA A 507 18.60 2.67 0.41
N ILE A 508 19.56 2.59 1.33
CA ILE A 508 19.31 2.69 2.78
C ILE A 508 18.85 4.12 3.14
N ASP A 509 19.43 5.15 2.54
CA ASP A 509 19.08 6.55 2.77
C ASP A 509 17.62 6.83 2.41
N ALA A 510 17.10 6.15 1.38
CA ALA A 510 15.70 6.24 0.96
C ALA A 510 14.70 5.51 1.89
N VAL A 511 15.17 4.63 2.78
CA VAL A 511 14.28 4.05 3.81
C VAL A 511 13.86 5.16 4.79
N PRO A 512 12.56 5.32 5.08
CA PRO A 512 12.09 6.34 6.02
C PRO A 512 12.70 6.18 7.42
N ALA A 513 12.92 7.30 8.12
CA ALA A 513 13.24 7.26 9.54
C ALA A 513 12.08 6.65 10.35
N ASN A 514 12.41 6.03 11.47
CA ASN A 514 11.50 5.31 12.38
C ASN A 514 10.66 4.24 11.67
N ASN A 515 11.23 3.58 10.65
CA ASN A 515 10.57 2.55 9.87
C ASN A 515 10.07 1.41 10.76
N THR A 516 8.77 1.09 10.71
CA THR A 516 8.15 0.02 11.52
C THR A 516 7.84 -1.25 10.72
N THR A 517 8.15 -1.24 9.43
CA THR A 517 7.77 -2.29 8.46
C THR A 517 9.00 -2.81 7.73
N ARG A 518 9.09 -4.11 7.43
CA ARG A 518 10.27 -4.65 6.72
C ARG A 518 10.47 -4.01 5.35
N ARG A 519 11.67 -3.49 5.11
CA ARG A 519 12.08 -2.92 3.83
C ARG A 519 13.21 -3.75 3.25
N THR A 520 12.90 -4.50 2.21
CA THR A 520 13.88 -5.29 1.47
C THR A 520 14.54 -4.44 0.39
N ILE A 521 15.87 -4.39 0.41
CA ILE A 521 16.73 -3.80 -0.61
C ILE A 521 17.44 -4.98 -1.29
N THR A 522 17.20 -5.14 -2.59
CA THR A 522 17.86 -6.16 -3.40
C THR A 522 19.10 -5.58 -4.06
N ILE A 523 20.18 -6.36 -4.11
CA ILE A 523 21.50 -5.91 -4.56
C ILE A 523 21.97 -6.88 -5.64
N LYS A 524 22.13 -6.41 -6.87
CA LYS A 524 22.61 -7.24 -7.99
C LYS A 524 24.05 -7.71 -7.77
N PRO A 525 24.51 -8.73 -8.51
CA PRO A 525 25.94 -9.08 -8.55
C PRO A 525 26.80 -7.88 -8.90
N GLY A 526 27.94 -7.74 -8.23
CA GLY A 526 28.87 -6.62 -8.40
C GLY A 526 29.71 -6.36 -7.16
N THR A 527 30.77 -5.56 -7.34
CA THR A 527 31.60 -5.05 -6.24
C THR A 527 31.23 -3.61 -5.92
N TYR A 528 30.77 -3.38 -4.70
CA TYR A 528 30.34 -2.12 -4.14
C TYR A 528 31.42 -1.62 -3.18
N ARG A 529 32.29 -0.73 -3.65
CA ARG A 529 33.36 -0.14 -2.83
C ARG A 529 32.86 1.12 -2.12
N GLU A 530 32.25 0.95 -0.96
CA GLU A 530 31.66 2.01 -0.17
C GLU A 530 31.68 1.67 1.33
N ILE A 531 31.40 2.65 2.17
CA ILE A 531 31.12 2.43 3.60
C ILE A 531 29.61 2.50 3.76
N VAL A 532 29.02 1.46 4.33
CA VAL A 532 27.56 1.36 4.48
C VAL A 532 27.18 1.40 5.95
N THR A 533 26.23 2.26 6.30
CA THR A 533 25.64 2.36 7.62
C THR A 533 24.13 2.21 7.53
N VAL A 534 23.59 1.21 8.25
CA VAL A 534 22.16 1.18 8.57
C VAL A 534 21.99 1.87 9.92
N PRO A 535 21.45 3.11 9.95
CA PRO A 535 21.38 3.90 11.18
C PRO A 535 20.32 3.34 12.15
N SER A 536 20.46 3.67 13.44
CA SER A 536 19.58 3.15 14.50
C SER A 536 18.12 3.54 14.37
N ASN A 537 17.83 4.67 13.72
CA ASN A 537 16.48 5.11 13.42
C ASN A 537 15.88 4.42 12.17
N LYS A 538 16.53 3.40 11.58
CA LYS A 538 15.99 2.64 10.43
C LYS A 538 15.98 1.13 10.73
N PRO A 539 15.14 0.66 11.66
CA PRO A 539 15.03 -0.78 11.94
C PRO A 539 14.28 -1.50 10.81
N PHE A 540 14.28 -2.84 10.86
CA PHE A 540 13.61 -3.73 9.90
C PHE A 540 14.09 -3.63 8.44
N VAL A 541 15.37 -3.33 8.22
CA VAL A 541 15.99 -3.34 6.88
C VAL A 541 16.44 -4.76 6.52
N THR A 542 16.16 -5.20 5.30
CA THR A 542 16.71 -6.43 4.71
C THR A 542 17.62 -6.09 3.54
N LEU A 543 18.89 -6.51 3.58
CA LEU A 543 19.82 -6.45 2.46
C LEU A 543 19.92 -7.83 1.81
N GLN A 544 19.53 -7.96 0.55
CA GLN A 544 19.47 -9.23 -0.16
C GLN A 544 20.33 -9.19 -1.43
N GLY A 545 21.44 -9.91 -1.44
CA GLY A 545 22.22 -10.12 -2.66
C GLY A 545 21.51 -11.08 -3.62
N LEU A 546 21.52 -10.76 -4.92
CA LEU A 546 20.89 -11.52 -6.00
C LEU A 546 21.88 -12.40 -6.77
N GLY A 547 23.11 -12.55 -6.27
CA GLY A 547 24.10 -13.49 -6.77
C GLY A 547 23.62 -14.94 -6.77
N GLY A 548 24.16 -15.76 -7.67
CA GLY A 548 24.06 -17.21 -7.55
C GLY A 548 24.79 -17.73 -6.31
N SER A 549 25.77 -16.96 -5.81
CA SER A 549 26.43 -17.15 -4.53
C SER A 549 26.63 -15.83 -3.78
N ALA A 550 26.88 -15.93 -2.46
CA ALA A 550 27.20 -14.77 -1.64
C ALA A 550 28.51 -14.06 -2.05
N ALA A 551 29.36 -14.70 -2.86
CA ALA A 551 30.59 -14.11 -3.38
C ALA A 551 30.35 -13.18 -4.58
N ASP A 552 29.18 -13.24 -5.22
CA ASP A 552 28.91 -12.47 -6.44
C ASP A 552 28.50 -11.02 -6.13
N THR A 553 27.99 -10.75 -4.92
CA THR A 553 27.64 -9.41 -4.44
C THR A 553 28.57 -9.04 -3.27
N VAL A 554 29.51 -8.13 -3.51
CA VAL A 554 30.60 -7.81 -2.57
C VAL A 554 30.54 -6.35 -2.13
N LEU A 555 30.28 -6.10 -0.85
CA LEU A 555 30.51 -4.80 -0.20
C LEU A 555 31.92 -4.78 0.39
N VAL A 556 32.76 -3.81 -0.01
CA VAL A 556 34.18 -3.78 0.37
C VAL A 556 34.73 -2.38 0.65
N ASN A 557 35.64 -2.26 1.61
CA ASN A 557 36.47 -1.07 1.83
C ASN A 557 37.79 -1.46 2.53
N ASN A 558 38.72 -0.53 2.72
CA ASN A 558 40.05 -0.78 3.30
C ASN A 558 40.40 0.16 4.47
N ARG A 559 39.42 0.71 5.21
CA ARG A 559 39.73 1.48 6.42
C ARG A 559 40.39 0.59 7.47
N SER A 560 41.30 1.16 8.25
CA SER A 560 42.01 0.47 9.34
C SER A 560 42.31 1.40 10.51
N SER A 561 42.68 0.83 11.66
CA SER A 561 43.12 1.62 12.81
C SER A 561 44.42 2.37 12.52
N ALA A 562 45.37 1.75 11.82
CA ALA A 562 46.61 2.42 11.39
C ALA A 562 46.34 3.59 10.44
N GLY A 563 45.24 3.55 9.69
CA GLY A 563 44.74 4.67 8.87
C GLY A 563 44.08 5.80 9.67
N GLY A 564 44.09 5.77 11.00
CA GLY A 564 43.54 6.83 11.86
C GLY A 564 42.04 6.72 12.16
N TYR A 565 41.37 5.65 11.72
CA TYR A 565 39.92 5.47 11.96
C TYR A 565 39.60 4.79 13.31
N GLY A 566 40.63 4.29 14.01
CA GLY A 566 40.47 3.36 15.13
C GLY A 566 39.85 2.03 14.71
N THR A 567 39.84 1.04 15.62
CA THR A 567 39.26 -0.28 15.32
C THR A 567 37.78 -0.17 14.93
N SER A 568 36.93 0.42 15.77
CA SER A 568 35.49 0.47 15.50
C SER A 568 35.11 1.30 14.26
N GLY A 569 35.82 2.41 14.02
CA GLY A 569 35.60 3.29 12.87
C GLY A 569 36.15 2.76 11.55
N SER A 570 36.94 1.67 11.60
CA SER A 570 37.49 1.01 10.41
C SER A 570 36.49 0.14 9.65
N ALA A 571 35.27 -0.02 10.16
CA ALA A 571 34.30 -0.95 9.58
C ALA A 571 33.86 -0.58 8.17
N THR A 572 33.77 -1.58 7.27
CA THR A 572 33.11 -1.42 5.96
C THR A 572 31.59 -1.28 6.13
N PHE A 573 31.00 -2.06 7.05
CA PHE A 573 29.56 -2.09 7.31
C PHE A 573 29.23 -1.83 8.79
N PHE A 574 28.32 -0.88 9.04
CA PHE A 574 27.80 -0.57 10.37
C PHE A 574 26.32 -0.96 10.49
N ALA A 575 26.02 -1.97 11.29
CA ALA A 575 24.66 -2.43 11.59
C ALA A 575 24.15 -1.83 12.90
N ASN A 576 23.62 -0.60 12.82
CA ASN A 576 23.08 0.12 13.99
C ASN A 576 21.54 0.05 14.08
N GLY A 577 20.84 -0.39 13.03
CA GLY A 577 19.39 -0.59 13.03
C GLY A 577 18.99 -1.97 13.54
N ALA A 578 18.04 -2.03 14.49
CA ALA A 578 17.52 -3.28 15.02
C ALA A 578 16.70 -4.07 13.98
N ASP A 579 16.56 -5.38 14.19
CA ASP A 579 15.79 -6.28 13.30
C ASP A 579 16.32 -6.31 11.86
N LEU A 580 17.61 -6.01 11.67
CA LEU A 580 18.26 -6.06 10.37
C LEU A 580 18.50 -7.51 9.93
N VAL A 581 18.24 -7.77 8.66
CA VAL A 581 18.58 -9.02 7.98
C VAL A 581 19.54 -8.73 6.83
N ALA A 582 20.61 -9.51 6.70
CA ALA A 582 21.44 -9.54 5.50
C ALA A 582 21.53 -10.97 4.97
N THR A 583 21.42 -11.13 3.66
CA THR A 583 21.47 -12.46 3.04
C THR A 583 22.15 -12.47 1.69
N ASN A 584 22.90 -13.54 1.43
CA ASN A 584 23.51 -13.85 0.13
C ASN A 584 24.45 -12.76 -0.41
N LEU A 585 25.32 -12.23 0.44
CA LEU A 585 26.32 -11.22 0.06
C LEU A 585 27.61 -11.33 0.88
N THR A 586 28.69 -10.70 0.39
CA THR A 586 29.98 -10.60 1.07
C THR A 586 30.16 -9.21 1.65
N ILE A 587 30.60 -9.13 2.90
CA ILE A 587 31.03 -7.91 3.58
C ILE A 587 32.52 -8.07 3.87
N ALA A 588 33.33 -7.22 3.25
CA ALA A 588 34.78 -7.37 3.23
C ALA A 588 35.50 -6.11 3.73
N ASN A 589 36.62 -6.32 4.43
CA ASN A 589 37.66 -5.31 4.58
C ASN A 589 38.95 -5.79 3.91
N ASP A 590 39.40 -5.07 2.88
CA ASP A 590 40.54 -5.43 2.04
C ASP A 590 41.85 -4.70 2.39
N TYR A 591 41.98 -4.15 3.61
CA TYR A 591 43.20 -3.48 4.07
C TYR A 591 44.46 -4.37 4.07
N GLY A 592 44.34 -5.63 4.49
CA GLY A 592 45.48 -6.56 4.62
C GLY A 592 45.92 -6.84 6.06
N GLU A 593 47.04 -7.55 6.23
CA GLU A 593 47.64 -7.81 7.55
C GLU A 593 48.41 -6.58 8.07
N GLY A 594 48.54 -6.46 9.40
CA GLY A 594 49.39 -5.45 10.05
C GLY A 594 48.64 -4.39 10.87
N SER A 595 47.30 -4.32 10.78
CA SER A 595 46.48 -3.49 11.66
C SER A 595 45.04 -4.03 11.74
N GLN A 596 44.30 -3.60 12.76
CA GLN A 596 42.87 -3.84 12.91
C GLN A 596 42.10 -3.21 11.76
N ALA A 597 41.26 -4.01 11.09
CA ALA A 597 40.49 -3.57 9.94
C ALA A 597 39.16 -4.35 9.87
N VAL A 598 38.10 -3.72 10.37
CA VAL A 598 36.80 -4.36 10.58
C VAL A 598 36.04 -4.48 9.25
N ALA A 599 35.47 -5.64 8.96
CA ALA A 599 34.54 -5.81 7.84
C ALA A 599 33.13 -5.40 8.27
N ALA A 600 32.65 -5.91 9.41
CA ALA A 600 31.33 -5.57 9.95
C ALA A 600 31.38 -5.21 11.43
N ASN A 601 30.75 -4.09 11.77
CA ASN A 601 30.52 -3.59 13.10
C ASN A 601 29.03 -3.75 13.44
N LEU A 602 28.73 -4.73 14.30
CA LEU A 602 27.37 -5.06 14.75
C LEU A 602 27.09 -4.32 16.06
N ASN A 603 26.10 -3.43 16.05
CA ASN A 603 25.81 -2.57 17.20
C ASN A 603 24.30 -2.34 17.38
N ALA A 604 23.50 -3.37 17.14
CA ALA A 604 22.06 -3.33 17.31
C ALA A 604 21.50 -4.70 17.63
N ASP A 605 20.27 -4.70 18.13
CA ASP A 605 19.60 -5.90 18.60
C ASP A 605 18.88 -6.65 17.46
N ARG A 606 18.74 -7.97 17.62
CA ARG A 606 18.04 -8.87 16.70
C ARG A 606 18.57 -8.86 15.25
N LEU A 607 19.87 -9.04 15.09
CA LEU A 607 20.54 -9.06 13.77
C LEU A 607 20.59 -10.47 13.19
N VAL A 608 20.25 -10.63 11.91
CA VAL A 608 20.31 -11.93 11.22
C VAL A 608 21.19 -11.85 9.97
N PHE A 609 22.12 -12.78 9.85
CA PHE A 609 22.99 -12.94 8.68
C PHE A 609 22.84 -14.38 8.16
N ARG A 610 22.25 -14.55 6.98
CA ARG A 610 22.03 -15.87 6.36
C ARG A 610 22.81 -16.00 5.05
N ASN A 611 23.68 -16.99 4.93
CA ASN A 611 24.53 -17.13 3.74
C ASN A 611 25.29 -15.82 3.44
N VAL A 612 25.96 -15.28 4.46
CA VAL A 612 26.79 -14.07 4.36
C VAL A 612 28.26 -14.45 4.53
N ARG A 613 29.14 -13.78 3.79
CA ARG A 613 30.59 -13.94 3.95
C ARG A 613 31.16 -12.69 4.62
N PHE A 614 31.77 -12.85 5.79
CA PHE A 614 32.56 -11.80 6.42
C PHE A 614 34.03 -12.09 6.16
N THR A 615 34.72 -11.18 5.47
CA THR A 615 36.11 -11.43 5.08
C THR A 615 37.04 -10.29 5.46
N GLY A 616 38.16 -10.61 6.09
CA GLY A 616 39.14 -9.63 6.50
C GLY A 616 40.43 -10.28 6.98
N ASN A 617 41.18 -9.56 7.83
CA ASN A 617 42.36 -10.06 8.51
C ASN A 617 42.17 -9.93 10.03
N GLN A 618 42.86 -8.98 10.66
CA GLN A 618 42.71 -8.72 12.08
C GLN A 618 41.40 -7.96 12.34
N ASP A 619 40.64 -8.41 13.34
CA ASP A 619 39.40 -7.77 13.80
C ASP A 619 38.24 -7.77 12.76
N THR A 620 38.09 -8.83 11.96
CA THR A 620 37.09 -8.88 10.86
C THR A 620 35.64 -8.60 11.29
N LEU A 621 35.16 -9.18 12.39
CA LEU A 621 33.76 -9.06 12.84
C LEU A 621 33.68 -8.58 14.29
N LEU A 622 33.25 -7.33 14.47
CA LEU A 622 33.00 -6.72 15.78
C LEU A 622 31.54 -6.90 16.20
N VAL A 623 31.32 -7.58 17.32
CA VAL A 623 30.01 -7.78 17.96
C VAL A 623 29.93 -6.94 19.24
N ASN A 624 29.40 -5.72 19.15
CA ASN A 624 29.31 -4.82 20.31
C ASN A 624 28.29 -5.27 21.34
N ASP A 625 28.36 -4.65 22.52
CA ASP A 625 27.59 -5.07 23.70
C ASP A 625 26.07 -4.99 23.51
N ALA A 626 25.58 -4.08 22.65
CA ALA A 626 24.16 -3.98 22.33
C ALA A 626 23.64 -5.10 21.40
N ALA A 627 24.52 -5.92 20.83
CA ALA A 627 24.15 -6.86 19.77
C ALA A 627 23.71 -8.23 20.30
N ARG A 628 22.56 -8.70 19.79
CA ARG A 628 22.24 -10.14 19.66
C ARG A 628 22.20 -10.48 18.18
N ALA A 629 23.06 -11.39 17.73
CA ALA A 629 23.22 -11.73 16.32
C ALA A 629 23.10 -13.23 16.05
N TYR A 630 22.38 -13.60 15.00
CA TYR A 630 22.31 -14.96 14.47
C TYR A 630 22.98 -15.01 13.10
N VAL A 631 24.13 -15.68 13.03
CA VAL A 631 24.96 -15.84 11.84
C VAL A 631 24.86 -17.30 11.41
N VAL A 632 24.13 -17.59 10.34
CA VAL A 632 23.76 -18.95 9.97
C VAL A 632 24.09 -19.27 8.52
N ASP A 633 24.55 -20.50 8.27
CA ASP A 633 24.97 -20.99 6.95
C ASP A 633 25.95 -20.02 6.27
N SER A 634 26.81 -19.38 7.07
CA SER A 634 27.63 -18.22 6.70
C SER A 634 29.12 -18.55 6.80
N TYR A 635 29.97 -17.69 6.23
CA TYR A 635 31.42 -17.85 6.24
C TYR A 635 32.08 -16.66 6.94
N VAL A 636 33.08 -16.91 7.78
CA VAL A 636 33.91 -15.88 8.42
C VAL A 636 35.37 -16.25 8.28
N ASP A 637 36.19 -15.34 7.77
CA ASP A 637 37.64 -15.52 7.77
C ASP A 637 38.42 -14.32 8.29
N GLY A 638 39.63 -14.60 8.76
CA GLY A 638 40.52 -13.58 9.29
C GLY A 638 41.80 -14.17 9.85
N THR A 639 42.53 -13.36 10.63
CA THR A 639 43.87 -13.70 11.13
C THR A 639 43.96 -13.66 12.65
N VAL A 640 43.86 -12.49 13.28
CA VAL A 640 43.93 -12.32 14.73
C VAL A 640 42.61 -11.73 15.22
N ASP A 641 42.02 -12.32 16.26
CA ASP A 641 40.83 -11.81 16.94
C ASP A 641 39.67 -11.51 15.98
N PHE A 642 39.56 -12.28 14.90
CA PHE A 642 38.70 -11.88 13.79
C PHE A 642 37.19 -12.01 14.08
N ILE A 643 36.82 -12.56 15.25
CA ILE A 643 35.49 -12.44 15.84
C ILE A 643 35.64 -11.92 17.28
N PHE A 644 35.24 -10.69 17.56
CA PHE A 644 35.54 -10.05 18.85
C PHE A 644 34.42 -9.12 19.34
N GLY A 645 34.47 -8.76 20.63
CA GLY A 645 33.48 -7.88 21.26
C GLY A 645 32.73 -8.52 22.43
N GLY A 646 31.69 -7.85 22.93
CA GLY A 646 30.98 -8.24 24.16
C GLY A 646 29.48 -8.49 24.00
N GLY A 647 28.97 -8.48 22.77
CA GLY A 647 27.59 -8.88 22.47
C GLY A 647 27.39 -10.40 22.50
N THR A 648 26.17 -10.83 22.20
CA THR A 648 25.79 -12.23 22.08
C THR A 648 25.69 -12.61 20.61
N ALA A 649 26.44 -13.61 20.16
CA ALA A 649 26.38 -14.07 18.77
C ALA A 649 26.36 -15.59 18.68
N VAL A 650 25.48 -16.11 17.84
CA VAL A 650 25.40 -17.53 17.51
C VAL A 650 25.83 -17.72 16.06
N PHE A 651 26.88 -18.49 15.85
CA PHE A 651 27.37 -18.97 14.57
C PHE A 651 26.87 -20.40 14.37
N ASP A 652 25.82 -20.58 13.57
CA ASP A 652 25.14 -21.87 13.36
C ASP A 652 25.41 -22.39 11.95
N ARG A 653 25.94 -23.61 11.83
CA ARG A 653 26.38 -24.17 10.53
C ARG A 653 27.28 -23.22 9.74
N ALA A 654 28.10 -22.44 10.45
CA ALA A 654 29.03 -21.51 9.85
C ALA A 654 30.35 -22.19 9.49
N SER A 655 31.04 -21.65 8.49
CA SER A 655 32.41 -22.00 8.14
C SER A 655 33.37 -20.92 8.64
N ILE A 656 34.24 -21.27 9.57
CA ILE A 656 35.20 -20.36 10.21
C ILE A 656 36.61 -20.72 9.74
N TYR A 657 37.31 -19.77 9.12
CA TYR A 657 38.60 -20.03 8.47
C TYR A 657 39.72 -19.11 8.96
N GLN A 658 40.74 -19.70 9.58
CA GLN A 658 41.98 -19.01 9.99
C GLN A 658 42.94 -18.89 8.80
N ARG A 659 43.14 -17.67 8.31
CA ARG A 659 43.94 -17.39 7.09
C ARG A 659 45.44 -17.26 7.35
N ARG A 660 45.83 -16.93 8.58
CA ARG A 660 47.22 -16.61 8.92
C ARG A 660 48.05 -17.87 8.95
N THR A 661 49.16 -17.91 8.22
CA THR A 661 50.06 -19.07 8.17
C THR A 661 50.69 -19.41 9.51
N THR A 662 50.89 -18.41 10.38
CA THR A 662 51.39 -18.58 11.75
C THR A 662 50.28 -18.83 12.76
N GLY A 663 49.02 -18.86 12.32
CA GLY A 663 47.84 -18.99 13.15
C GLY A 663 47.62 -17.82 14.11
N GLY A 664 46.68 -18.02 15.01
CA GLY A 664 46.21 -17.00 15.93
C GLY A 664 44.85 -17.33 16.52
N PRO A 665 44.40 -16.53 17.50
CA PRO A 665 43.09 -16.65 18.11
C PRO A 665 41.98 -16.30 17.12
N ILE A 666 40.97 -17.18 17.03
CA ILE A 666 39.72 -16.91 16.32
C ILE A 666 38.93 -15.81 17.04
N THR A 667 38.71 -15.98 18.35
CA THR A 667 37.87 -15.07 19.12
C THR A 667 38.63 -14.23 20.13
N ALA A 668 38.23 -12.97 20.30
CA ALA A 668 38.56 -12.13 21.44
C ALA A 668 37.29 -11.57 22.11
N ALA A 669 36.65 -12.41 22.93
CA ALA A 669 35.41 -12.04 23.61
C ALA A 669 35.69 -11.13 24.83
N ARG A 670 34.78 -10.19 25.10
CA ARG A 670 34.77 -9.33 26.31
C ARG A 670 33.41 -9.33 27.01
N THR A 671 32.72 -10.46 26.98
CA THR A 671 31.37 -10.62 27.52
C THR A 671 31.26 -10.07 28.95
N ASP A 672 30.23 -9.24 29.17
CA ASP A 672 29.92 -8.70 30.49
C ASP A 672 29.64 -9.85 31.49
N PRO A 673 30.19 -9.81 32.73
CA PRO A 673 29.89 -10.80 33.76
C PRO A 673 28.39 -11.00 34.03
N ALA A 674 27.57 -9.95 33.90
CA ALA A 674 26.12 -10.00 34.08
C ALA A 674 25.38 -10.68 32.91
N LYS A 675 26.04 -10.86 31.76
CA LYS A 675 25.47 -11.55 30.61
C LYS A 675 25.80 -13.04 30.67
N PRO A 676 24.79 -13.93 30.60
CA PRO A 676 25.04 -15.37 30.61
C PRO A 676 25.70 -15.88 29.31
N TYR A 677 25.53 -15.15 28.20
CA TYR A 677 25.89 -15.60 26.86
C TYR A 677 26.75 -14.58 26.10
N GLY A 678 27.88 -15.06 25.57
CA GLY A 678 28.77 -14.38 24.63
C GLY A 678 28.67 -15.05 23.26
N PHE A 679 29.70 -15.78 22.85
CA PHE A 679 29.76 -16.41 21.52
C PHE A 679 29.50 -17.91 21.56
N LEU A 680 28.62 -18.37 20.67
CA LEU A 680 28.34 -19.79 20.45
C LEU A 680 28.66 -20.17 19.01
N PHE A 681 29.53 -21.14 18.82
CA PHE A 681 29.73 -21.83 17.56
C PHE A 681 29.01 -23.16 17.63
N TYR A 682 27.90 -23.28 16.92
CA TYR A 682 27.02 -24.44 16.94
C TYR A 682 27.02 -25.13 15.59
N LYS A 683 27.29 -26.44 15.56
CA LYS A 683 27.30 -27.24 14.34
C LYS A 683 28.14 -26.63 13.20
N SER A 684 29.18 -25.91 13.57
CA SER A 684 30.01 -25.13 12.65
C SER A 684 31.29 -25.90 12.30
N THR A 685 31.97 -25.48 11.23
CA THR A 685 33.23 -26.08 10.78
C THR A 685 34.36 -25.08 10.96
N ILE A 686 35.40 -25.47 11.72
CA ILE A 686 36.55 -24.63 12.04
C ILE A 686 37.78 -25.21 11.33
N THR A 687 38.29 -24.42 10.40
CA THR A 687 39.43 -24.76 9.54
C THR A 687 40.44 -23.63 9.49
N GLY A 688 41.59 -23.90 8.89
CA GLY A 688 42.66 -22.93 8.82
C GLY A 688 43.77 -23.39 7.91
N ARG A 689 44.67 -22.45 7.61
CA ARG A 689 45.71 -22.62 6.60
C ARG A 689 46.84 -23.56 7.02
N THR A 690 47.17 -23.56 8.30
CA THR A 690 48.30 -24.31 8.85
C THR A 690 47.82 -25.22 9.97
N ALA A 691 48.38 -26.44 10.04
CA ALA A 691 48.10 -27.39 11.10
C ALA A 691 48.67 -26.89 12.45
N ALA A 692 47.96 -27.16 13.55
CA ALA A 692 48.40 -26.93 14.92
C ALA A 692 48.80 -25.48 15.31
N THR A 693 48.32 -24.46 14.59
CA THR A 693 48.66 -23.05 14.86
C THR A 693 47.49 -22.21 15.38
N THR A 694 46.25 -22.67 15.22
CA THR A 694 45.04 -21.87 15.48
C THR A 694 44.59 -22.01 16.93
N GLN A 695 44.37 -20.89 17.63
CA GLN A 695 43.71 -20.89 18.94
C GLN A 695 42.20 -20.62 18.75
N LEU A 696 41.37 -21.32 19.53
CA LEU A 696 39.92 -21.12 19.59
C LEU A 696 39.56 -19.72 20.10
N GLY A 697 40.37 -19.14 20.99
CA GLY A 697 40.16 -17.78 21.47
C GLY A 697 41.08 -17.32 22.60
N ARG A 698 40.91 -16.05 22.97
CA ARG A 698 41.53 -15.38 24.13
C ARG A 698 40.59 -14.38 24.81
N PRO A 699 40.73 -14.11 26.11
CA PRO A 699 39.79 -13.27 26.85
C PRO A 699 40.17 -11.79 26.78
N TRP A 700 39.52 -11.01 25.91
CA TRP A 700 39.67 -9.56 25.94
C TRP A 700 39.07 -8.95 27.22
N GLY A 701 37.98 -9.54 27.74
CA GLY A 701 37.47 -9.27 29.08
C GLY A 701 37.62 -10.49 30.00
N ALA A 702 37.81 -10.28 31.30
CA ALA A 702 38.05 -11.37 32.26
C ALA A 702 36.91 -12.41 32.32
N ALA A 703 35.66 -11.98 32.13
CA ALA A 703 34.48 -12.86 32.13
C ALA A 703 34.04 -13.30 30.71
N ALA A 704 34.93 -13.20 29.72
CA ALA A 704 34.70 -13.61 28.35
C ALA A 704 34.05 -14.99 28.26
N GLN A 705 33.03 -15.14 27.42
CA GLN A 705 32.31 -16.40 27.25
C GLN A 705 32.32 -16.82 25.79
N VAL A 706 32.82 -18.04 25.55
CA VAL A 706 32.87 -18.67 24.23
C VAL A 706 32.58 -20.16 24.39
N LEU A 707 31.67 -20.68 23.57
CA LEU A 707 31.34 -22.10 23.51
C LEU A 707 31.44 -22.61 22.07
N TYR A 708 32.26 -23.63 21.85
CA TYR A 708 32.24 -24.44 20.62
C TYR A 708 31.47 -25.72 20.89
N ARG A 709 30.33 -25.89 20.23
CA ARG A 709 29.35 -26.94 20.49
C ARG A 709 29.03 -27.71 19.21
N GLU A 710 29.09 -29.03 19.30
CA GLU A 710 28.73 -29.97 18.22
C GLU A 710 29.39 -29.61 16.88
N SER A 711 30.57 -28.99 16.95
CA SER A 711 31.27 -28.39 15.80
C SER A 711 32.44 -29.28 15.37
N SER A 712 32.81 -29.19 14.10
CA SER A 712 33.96 -29.89 13.54
C SER A 712 35.21 -29.02 13.64
N LEU A 713 36.21 -29.47 14.38
CA LEU A 713 37.49 -28.82 14.57
C LEU A 713 38.57 -29.60 13.80
N SER A 714 39.10 -29.01 12.74
CA SER A 714 40.17 -29.63 11.93
C SER A 714 41.53 -29.63 12.64
N ASN A 715 42.52 -30.30 12.05
CA ASN A 715 43.90 -30.34 12.54
C ASN A 715 44.61 -28.97 12.60
N THR A 716 43.96 -27.87 12.17
CA THR A 716 44.50 -26.52 12.33
C THR A 716 44.61 -26.08 13.80
N ILE A 717 43.78 -26.65 14.68
CA ILE A 717 43.75 -26.23 16.09
C ILE A 717 45.05 -26.61 16.79
N ALA A 718 45.64 -25.65 17.50
CA ALA A 718 46.79 -25.85 18.38
C ALA A 718 46.37 -26.66 19.62
N THR A 719 46.28 -27.99 19.50
CA THR A 719 45.73 -28.87 20.55
C THR A 719 46.48 -28.81 21.89
N GLY A 720 47.77 -28.46 21.88
CA GLY A 720 48.57 -28.24 23.09
C GLY A 720 48.15 -26.98 23.87
N GLN A 721 47.70 -25.93 23.18
CA GLN A 721 47.28 -24.66 23.78
C GLN A 721 46.14 -24.03 22.96
N PRO A 722 44.92 -24.60 23.02
CA PRO A 722 43.81 -24.17 22.16
C PRO A 722 43.23 -22.82 22.61
N TRP A 723 43.48 -22.41 23.85
CA TRP A 723 43.10 -21.10 24.40
C TRP A 723 44.36 -20.37 24.89
N THR A 724 44.41 -19.04 24.70
CA THR A 724 45.57 -18.24 25.10
C THR A 724 45.17 -17.01 25.91
N ASN A 725 46.11 -16.48 26.68
CA ASN A 725 45.90 -15.26 27.48
C ASN A 725 45.84 -14.01 26.59
N MET A 726 45.24 -12.94 27.10
CA MET A 726 45.30 -11.63 26.49
C MET A 726 45.65 -10.60 27.55
N SER A 727 46.84 -10.02 27.45
CA SER A 727 47.38 -9.13 28.48
C SER A 727 47.30 -9.78 29.87
N SER A 728 46.67 -9.13 30.86
CA SER A 728 46.48 -9.68 32.21
C SER A 728 45.32 -10.66 32.35
N ASN A 729 44.45 -10.81 31.35
CA ASN A 729 43.33 -11.74 31.41
C ASN A 729 43.80 -13.15 31.06
N VAL A 730 43.52 -14.09 31.97
CA VAL A 730 43.94 -15.49 31.86
C VAL A 730 42.82 -16.33 31.27
N TRP A 731 43.10 -17.15 30.25
CA TRP A 731 42.08 -17.95 29.56
C TRP A 731 41.36 -18.92 30.49
N SER A 732 42.05 -19.48 31.49
CA SER A 732 41.49 -20.46 32.43
C SER A 732 40.53 -19.85 33.44
N ALA A 733 40.52 -18.52 33.60
CA ALA A 733 39.56 -17.79 34.44
C ALA A 733 38.32 -17.35 33.64
N ALA A 734 38.37 -17.42 32.30
CA ALA A 734 37.26 -17.09 31.42
C ALA A 734 36.25 -18.25 31.29
N ARG A 735 35.06 -17.95 30.78
CA ARG A 735 33.98 -18.92 30.54
C ARG A 735 34.12 -19.58 29.17
N PHE A 736 35.26 -20.19 28.91
CA PHE A 736 35.54 -20.91 27.67
C PHE A 736 35.22 -22.38 27.83
N SER A 737 34.50 -22.95 26.87
CA SER A 737 34.11 -24.36 26.92
C SER A 737 33.90 -24.98 25.55
N GLU A 738 33.96 -26.30 25.51
CA GLU A 738 33.66 -27.13 24.35
C GLU A 738 32.58 -28.16 24.69
N TYR A 739 31.81 -28.62 23.70
CA TYR A 739 30.80 -29.66 23.91
C TYR A 739 30.65 -30.54 22.67
N LYS A 740 30.99 -31.83 22.78
CA LYS A 740 30.79 -32.84 21.72
C LYS A 740 31.29 -32.38 20.34
N ASN A 741 32.41 -31.67 20.31
CA ASN A 741 33.11 -31.34 19.07
C ASN A 741 33.76 -32.59 18.46
N THR A 742 33.94 -32.59 17.15
CA THR A 742 34.53 -33.70 16.40
C THR A 742 35.71 -33.23 15.56
N GLY A 743 36.47 -34.15 14.96
CA GLY A 743 37.63 -33.83 14.11
C GLY A 743 38.98 -33.85 14.83
N ALA A 744 40.07 -33.80 14.06
CA ALA A 744 41.44 -33.97 14.58
C ALA A 744 41.91 -32.83 15.52
N GLY A 745 41.24 -31.68 15.49
CA GLY A 745 41.48 -30.57 16.40
C GLY A 745 40.54 -30.57 17.62
N ALA A 746 39.63 -31.54 17.75
CA ALA A 746 38.81 -31.71 18.95
C ALA A 746 39.52 -32.59 19.97
N GLY A 747 39.23 -32.37 21.26
CA GLY A 747 39.80 -33.15 22.34
C GLY A 747 39.24 -32.77 23.70
N THR A 748 39.73 -33.44 24.73
CA THR A 748 39.39 -33.21 26.13
C THR A 748 40.67 -33.09 26.94
N GLY A 749 40.66 -32.34 28.04
CA GLY A 749 41.82 -32.18 28.91
C GLY A 749 41.73 -30.96 29.80
N THR A 750 42.74 -30.75 30.64
CA THR A 750 42.80 -29.60 31.57
C THR A 750 42.89 -28.25 30.84
N ASN A 751 43.42 -28.24 29.61
CA ASN A 751 43.47 -27.08 28.72
C ASN A 751 42.19 -26.93 27.85
N ARG A 752 41.18 -27.77 28.06
CA ARG A 752 39.94 -27.83 27.26
C ARG A 752 38.71 -28.03 28.15
N PRO A 753 38.24 -26.98 28.83
CA PRO A 753 37.06 -27.08 29.68
C PRO A 753 35.85 -27.59 28.86
N GLN A 754 35.10 -28.54 29.43
CA GLN A 754 33.95 -29.14 28.77
C GLN A 754 32.65 -28.66 29.42
N LEU A 755 31.65 -28.36 28.59
CA LEU A 755 30.27 -28.22 29.05
C LEU A 755 29.71 -29.60 29.41
N SER A 756 29.00 -29.73 30.52
CA SER A 756 28.36 -31.01 30.86
C SER A 756 27.07 -31.26 30.07
N ASP A 757 26.68 -32.53 29.95
CA ASP A 757 25.40 -32.92 29.34
C ASP A 757 24.20 -32.29 30.05
N ALA A 758 24.27 -32.10 31.38
CA ALA A 758 23.21 -31.45 32.16
C ALA A 758 23.10 -29.94 31.87
N GLN A 759 24.20 -29.28 31.51
CA GLN A 759 24.21 -27.86 31.16
C GLN A 759 23.79 -27.63 29.69
N ALA A 760 24.07 -28.56 28.78
CA ALA A 760 23.86 -28.40 27.35
C ALA A 760 22.45 -27.93 26.92
N PRO A 761 21.33 -28.33 27.57
CA PRO A 761 19.99 -27.81 27.26
C PRO A 761 19.84 -26.29 27.47
N SER A 762 20.61 -25.69 28.37
CA SER A 762 20.62 -24.24 28.63
C SER A 762 21.48 -23.45 27.65
N TYR A 763 22.34 -24.12 26.87
CA TYR A 763 23.28 -23.49 25.95
C TYR A 763 22.95 -23.80 24.49
N THR A 764 21.69 -23.59 24.10
CA THR A 764 21.22 -23.74 22.71
C THR A 764 21.18 -22.38 21.99
N PRO A 765 21.22 -22.34 20.65
CA PRO A 765 20.99 -21.11 19.88
C PRO A 765 19.75 -20.33 20.35
N GLN A 766 18.64 -21.03 20.58
CA GLN A 766 17.40 -20.42 21.05
C GLN A 766 17.56 -19.76 22.42
N LYS A 767 18.29 -20.37 23.36
CA LYS A 767 18.54 -19.78 24.69
C LYS A 767 19.46 -18.57 24.62
N TYR A 768 20.48 -18.60 23.76
CA TYR A 768 21.37 -17.47 23.53
C TYR A 768 20.61 -16.25 22.99
N LEU A 769 19.69 -16.48 22.05
CA LEU A 769 19.04 -15.41 21.29
C LEU A 769 17.74 -14.92 21.92
N ALA A 770 17.06 -15.72 22.74
CA ALA A 770 15.77 -15.39 23.36
C ALA A 770 15.76 -14.03 24.07
N GLY A 771 16.83 -13.67 24.79
CA GLY A 771 16.86 -12.48 25.64
C GLY A 771 15.60 -12.36 26.53
N THR A 772 15.18 -11.14 26.81
CA THR A 772 13.96 -10.86 27.59
C THR A 772 12.69 -10.84 26.74
N ASP A 773 12.82 -10.68 25.41
CA ASP A 773 11.72 -10.55 24.46
C ASP A 773 11.32 -11.88 23.79
N GLY A 774 11.99 -12.98 24.12
CA GLY A 774 11.72 -14.31 23.55
C GLY A 774 12.14 -14.46 22.08
N TRP A 775 13.03 -13.60 21.58
CA TRP A 775 13.42 -13.59 20.18
C TRP A 775 13.91 -14.96 19.68
N ASN A 776 13.27 -15.45 18.62
CA ASN A 776 13.58 -16.73 17.99
C ASN A 776 13.76 -16.55 16.48
N PRO A 777 15.00 -16.38 15.98
CA PRO A 777 15.26 -16.31 14.55
C PRO A 777 15.47 -17.70 13.89
N LEU A 778 15.31 -18.80 14.65
CA LEU A 778 15.50 -20.16 14.14
C LEU A 778 14.25 -20.72 13.43
N SER A 779 13.08 -20.14 13.66
CA SER A 779 11.78 -20.58 13.11
C SER A 779 11.56 -20.20 11.65
#